data_AF-L8H3D3-F1
#
_entry.id   AF-L8H3D3-F1
#
_cell.length_a   1.000
_cell.length_b   1.000
_cell.length_c   1.000
_cell.angle_alpha   90.00
_cell.angle_beta   90.00
_cell.angle_gamma   90.00
#
_symmetry.space_group_name_H-M   'P 1'
#
loop_
_entity.id
_entity.type
_entity.pdbx_description
1 polymer ?
#
loop_
_entity_poly.entity_id
_entity_poly.type
_entity_poly.pdbx_seq_one_letter_code
_entity_poly.pdbx_strand_id
1 'polypeptide(L)'
;MASTTDGRGGSARSDRPGWRAVAVTGAQADVAEAVAALRLRQERGVGTHESGLTSGTTFVAAPDFAPSTTAPLGSGAATLNALLVLAEHLSAQEGYSFVESQVVQRADPVPKALALLPLAPVAGRQEQSEPQQEGDEVVAAIDLLLAGLVRLTEALLVVPDEGEGQLGGVSPDCATLLAVEAPAHLAPQHGVCLLRPLPAASARYHEVETILYQQSLTTLRERGALVGDALATAYVYTGVVVLGSSLAGEILRLNAVPPLDSCTYLAVDNGATPVAFDLYSDLLLVLAAGSEKQAYLNQPIRVASPSSRVRHLREAAWQYLRANQAARLRACVAAPGAQYLYLRTTAHLFELLQRPPPALRVAHHARSFLAPTVERAEGSSVVLNSIGKGEGSIGAGSLLAHSVLTGHWRIGDESLVSGIRGGALHVGPGVYVHELELELDRHERAVVVAARADKDGAPGAGRLRCTVAMGVTDDVDSDSWFGRPIAQFLEAAGWDARDVWESDQEEGGAEGAGHCRLWECRLFPLYSGDGDGEADAHAVRRAAVEAYSDPACPAHRPSLDRLRALPRVSLAHLLATALPHPELLWRDNLGFSVAREKMQQVLLARSDECLLPLFEPFVRAKRPDLLLSALDSAGIQAARAGDALVVMRSLAAIADALAAFAGPRAGLRSGPARNSRWQAAFDLLAGQRFEEAIRELAQQRAAWMAWETPELLMRAVRHYERAAQVMVSLSVLTAQRHVAAAPPPPPSARAPLGSWVVVDLPARMDFAGGWTDTPPITFERGGCVVNIALLIDGKKPITARARRIEAWEVVIDVGEEHTVCTQLGDLSDHAQPLAPGALVKTVLLYMGLVSLSSAQDLREQLQQALGSGLHVVCATSLPQGSGLGTSSIMAGALLKAIGAAIGRDFDPRSLAHAVLVARLLSVWSPWRDLASTGAAGGVAG
;
A
#
# COMPACT_ATOMS: atom_id res chain seq x y z
N MET A 1 -1.22 -44.63 22.80
CA MET A 1 -2.62 -44.36 23.21
C MET A 1 -2.67 -43.01 23.92
N ALA A 2 -3.81 -42.32 23.78
CA ALA A 2 -4.11 -40.94 24.17
C ALA A 2 -3.58 -39.87 23.20
N SER A 3 -4.32 -39.72 22.09
CA SER A 3 -4.46 -38.47 21.35
C SER A 3 -5.34 -37.51 22.14
N THR A 4 -4.87 -36.30 22.43
CA THR A 4 -5.73 -35.18 22.83
C THR A 4 -5.61 -34.10 21.77
N THR A 5 -6.68 -33.99 21.01
CA THR A 5 -6.99 -32.99 19.99
C THR A 5 -7.22 -31.62 20.63
N ASP A 6 -6.34 -30.67 20.35
CA ASP A 6 -6.65 -29.25 20.55
C ASP A 6 -7.40 -28.73 19.31
N GLY A 7 -8.66 -28.37 19.54
CA GLY A 7 -9.56 -27.79 18.55
C GLY A 7 -9.11 -26.39 18.14
N ARG A 8 -8.54 -26.29 16.94
CA ARG A 8 -8.69 -25.08 16.11
C ARG A 8 -9.71 -25.42 15.04
N GLY A 9 -10.96 -25.01 15.27
CA GLY A 9 -12.00 -25.02 14.25
C GLY A 9 -11.59 -24.10 13.11
N GLY A 10 -10.93 -24.66 12.10
CA GLY A 10 -10.78 -24.02 10.80
C GLY A 10 -12.15 -23.96 10.17
N SER A 11 -12.82 -22.80 10.23
CA SER A 11 -13.92 -22.51 9.33
C SER A 11 -13.31 -22.55 7.93
N ALA A 12 -13.70 -23.54 7.13
CA ALA A 12 -13.43 -23.55 5.70
C ALA A 12 -14.07 -22.27 5.12
N ARG A 13 -13.25 -21.23 4.89
CA ARG A 13 -13.64 -20.06 4.11
C ARG A 13 -14.05 -20.59 2.74
N SER A 14 -15.34 -20.49 2.42
CA SER A 14 -15.88 -20.87 1.12
C SER A 14 -15.15 -20.11 0.01
N ASP A 15 -14.60 -20.82 -0.97
CA ASP A 15 -14.05 -20.22 -2.20
C ASP A 15 -15.14 -19.36 -2.86
N ARG A 16 -14.99 -18.02 -2.79
CA ARG A 16 -15.86 -17.07 -3.49
C ARG A 16 -15.57 -17.17 -5.00
N PRO A 17 -16.57 -17.33 -5.89
CA PRO A 17 -16.34 -17.34 -7.33
C PRO A 17 -15.91 -15.96 -7.85
N GLY A 18 -14.91 -15.96 -8.74
CA GLY A 18 -14.33 -14.76 -9.36
C GLY A 18 -15.15 -14.19 -10.53
N TRP A 19 -14.93 -12.93 -10.87
CA TRP A 19 -15.51 -12.28 -12.05
C TRP A 19 -14.98 -12.94 -13.32
N ARG A 20 -15.87 -13.29 -14.26
CA ARG A 20 -15.46 -13.82 -15.57
C ARG A 20 -14.97 -12.71 -16.50
N ALA A 21 -15.69 -11.58 -16.54
CA ALA A 21 -15.33 -10.42 -17.35
C ALA A 21 -15.90 -9.12 -16.78
N VAL A 22 -15.24 -8.00 -17.07
CA VAL A 22 -15.63 -6.64 -16.70
C VAL A 22 -15.51 -5.75 -17.93
N ALA A 23 -16.58 -5.05 -18.28
CA ALA A 23 -16.59 -4.06 -19.36
C ALA A 23 -16.66 -2.64 -18.77
N VAL A 24 -15.94 -1.70 -19.38
CA VAL A 24 -15.94 -0.29 -18.96
C VAL A 24 -16.39 0.58 -20.13
N THR A 25 -17.25 1.56 -19.87
CA THR A 25 -17.82 2.48 -20.89
C THR A 25 -17.50 3.92 -20.61
N GLY A 26 -17.42 4.76 -21.65
CA GLY A 26 -17.05 6.18 -21.55
C GLY A 26 -16.28 6.67 -22.78
N ALA A 27 -15.70 7.87 -22.71
CA ALA A 27 -14.88 8.37 -23.81
C ALA A 27 -13.68 7.45 -24.09
N GLN A 28 -13.23 7.40 -25.35
CA GLN A 28 -12.24 6.42 -25.80
C GLN A 28 -10.92 6.44 -25.02
N ALA A 29 -10.45 7.62 -24.62
CA ALA A 29 -9.27 7.77 -23.77
C ALA A 29 -9.52 7.26 -22.33
N ASP A 30 -10.64 7.65 -21.72
CA ASP A 30 -11.02 7.29 -20.35
C ASP A 30 -11.17 5.77 -20.15
N VAL A 31 -11.76 5.09 -21.15
CA VAL A 31 -11.99 3.65 -21.10
C VAL A 31 -10.67 2.87 -21.22
N ALA A 32 -9.77 3.29 -22.09
CA ALA A 32 -8.46 2.65 -22.25
C ALA A 32 -7.64 2.75 -20.95
N GLU A 33 -7.69 3.91 -20.27
CA GLU A 33 -7.03 4.12 -18.99
C GLU A 33 -7.65 3.30 -17.86
N ALA A 34 -8.98 3.26 -17.76
CA ALA A 34 -9.67 2.45 -16.75
C ALA A 34 -9.35 0.96 -16.90
N VAL A 35 -9.32 0.46 -18.14
CA VAL A 35 -8.94 -0.92 -18.43
C VAL A 35 -7.46 -1.19 -18.11
N ALA A 36 -6.55 -0.25 -18.40
CA ALA A 36 -5.15 -0.36 -18.03
C ALA A 36 -4.96 -0.43 -16.50
N ALA A 37 -5.69 0.40 -15.75
CA ALA A 37 -5.68 0.39 -14.29
C ALA A 37 -6.21 -0.94 -13.73
N LEU A 38 -7.27 -1.50 -14.31
CA LEU A 38 -7.81 -2.81 -13.93
C LEU A 38 -6.85 -3.96 -14.23
N ARG A 39 -6.17 -3.94 -15.37
CA ARG A 39 -5.14 -4.94 -15.74
C ARG A 39 -3.94 -4.89 -14.81
N LEU A 40 -3.42 -3.69 -14.52
CA LEU A 40 -2.32 -3.49 -13.57
C LEU A 40 -2.65 -4.08 -12.18
N ARG A 41 -3.93 -4.02 -11.77
CA ARG A 41 -4.40 -4.61 -10.50
C ARG A 41 -4.46 -6.13 -10.54
N GLN A 42 -4.96 -6.70 -11.64
CA GLN A 42 -4.98 -8.16 -11.86
C GLN A 42 -3.56 -8.75 -11.84
N GLU A 43 -2.61 -8.11 -12.52
CA GLU A 43 -1.20 -8.55 -12.58
C GLU A 43 -0.49 -8.51 -11.21
N ARG A 44 -0.90 -7.58 -10.34
CA ARG A 44 -0.34 -7.40 -8.98
C ARG A 44 -0.94 -8.37 -7.94
N GLY A 45 -1.93 -9.21 -8.32
CA GLY A 45 -2.54 -10.21 -7.43
C GLY A 45 -3.25 -9.61 -6.21
N VAL A 46 -3.60 -8.33 -6.26
CA VAL A 46 -4.24 -7.61 -5.14
C VAL A 46 -5.67 -8.12 -4.99
N GLY A 47 -5.96 -8.84 -3.91
CA GLY A 47 -7.33 -9.19 -3.51
C GLY A 47 -8.01 -10.28 -4.33
N THR A 48 -7.30 -11.30 -4.81
CA THR A 48 -7.90 -12.42 -5.56
C THR A 48 -9.02 -13.15 -4.80
N HIS A 49 -9.04 -13.07 -3.47
CA HIS A 49 -10.08 -13.69 -2.63
C HIS A 49 -11.23 -12.74 -2.22
N GLU A 50 -11.00 -11.42 -2.13
CA GLU A 50 -12.01 -10.45 -1.65
C GLU A 50 -12.68 -9.68 -2.79
N SER A 51 -11.91 -9.16 -3.77
CA SER A 51 -12.45 -8.42 -4.93
C SER A 51 -13.11 -9.33 -5.97
N GLY A 52 -12.76 -10.61 -5.96
CA GLY A 52 -13.13 -11.59 -6.99
C GLY A 52 -12.48 -11.36 -8.35
N LEU A 53 -11.59 -10.38 -8.52
CA LEU A 53 -10.82 -10.20 -9.76
C LEU A 53 -9.71 -11.25 -9.77
N THR A 54 -9.88 -12.28 -10.57
CA THR A 54 -8.93 -13.41 -10.66
C THR A 54 -8.02 -13.21 -11.86
N SER A 55 -6.94 -13.99 -11.95
CA SER A 55 -6.09 -14.01 -13.17
C SER A 55 -6.85 -14.45 -14.43
N GLY A 56 -8.04 -15.03 -14.29
CA GLY A 56 -8.93 -15.40 -15.41
C GLY A 56 -9.95 -14.32 -15.78
N THR A 57 -10.04 -13.21 -15.04
CA THR A 57 -10.98 -12.13 -15.33
C THR A 57 -10.57 -11.37 -16.59
N THR A 58 -11.49 -11.23 -17.54
CA THR A 58 -11.23 -10.47 -18.77
C THR A 58 -11.68 -9.01 -18.64
N PHE A 59 -10.86 -8.05 -19.06
CA PHE A 59 -11.23 -6.63 -19.10
C PHE A 59 -11.43 -6.13 -20.52
N VAL A 60 -12.60 -5.53 -20.77
CA VAL A 60 -13.03 -5.07 -22.09
C VAL A 60 -13.30 -3.56 -22.07
N ALA A 61 -12.77 -2.86 -23.04
CA ALA A 61 -13.02 -1.45 -23.29
C ALA A 61 -14.19 -1.31 -24.27
N ALA A 62 -15.26 -0.63 -23.88
CA ALA A 62 -16.41 -0.34 -24.76
C ALA A 62 -16.60 1.19 -24.86
N PRO A 63 -15.88 1.87 -25.77
CA PRO A 63 -15.93 3.33 -25.85
C PRO A 63 -17.30 3.83 -26.36
N ASP A 64 -17.67 5.03 -25.92
CA ASP A 64 -18.85 5.76 -26.37
C ASP A 64 -18.51 6.47 -27.69
N PHE A 65 -19.17 6.07 -28.78
CA PHE A 65 -18.93 6.62 -30.11
C PHE A 65 -19.94 7.72 -30.45
N ALA A 66 -19.67 8.97 -30.09
CA ALA A 66 -20.41 10.14 -30.58
C ALA A 66 -19.59 10.85 -31.68
N PRO A 67 -19.94 10.74 -32.99
CA PRO A 67 -19.04 11.17 -34.07
C PRO A 67 -18.89 12.68 -34.29
N SER A 68 -19.59 13.55 -33.55
CA SER A 68 -19.57 15.00 -33.84
C SER A 68 -20.08 15.93 -32.72
N THR A 69 -20.37 15.43 -31.53
CA THR A 69 -20.84 16.28 -30.41
C THR A 69 -20.20 15.83 -29.11
N THR A 70 -19.85 16.80 -28.24
CA THR A 70 -19.37 16.61 -26.86
C THR A 70 -20.43 15.97 -25.93
N ALA A 71 -21.53 15.46 -26.47
CA ALA A 71 -22.67 14.95 -25.70
C ALA A 71 -22.59 13.42 -25.54
N PRO A 72 -22.79 12.88 -24.32
CA PRO A 72 -22.76 11.45 -24.06
C PRO A 72 -23.95 10.72 -24.71
N LEU A 73 -23.73 9.46 -25.12
CA LEU A 73 -24.76 8.59 -25.70
C LEU A 73 -25.86 8.17 -24.70
N GLY A 74 -25.75 8.55 -23.44
CA GLY A 74 -26.67 8.14 -22.38
C GLY A 74 -26.38 6.72 -21.85
N SER A 75 -26.80 6.48 -20.60
CA SER A 75 -26.47 5.26 -19.84
C SER A 75 -26.98 3.98 -20.52
N GLY A 76 -28.11 4.04 -21.23
CA GLY A 76 -28.72 2.90 -21.89
C GLY A 76 -28.01 2.50 -23.19
N ALA A 77 -27.58 3.47 -24.00
CA ALA A 77 -26.81 3.21 -25.21
C ALA A 77 -25.43 2.62 -24.88
N ALA A 78 -24.74 3.22 -23.90
CA ALA A 78 -23.48 2.68 -23.37
C ALA A 78 -23.66 1.24 -22.86
N THR A 79 -24.78 0.98 -22.16
CA THR A 79 -25.15 -0.36 -21.68
C THR A 79 -25.22 -1.40 -22.78
N LEU A 80 -25.97 -1.08 -23.84
CA LEU A 80 -26.14 -1.97 -24.98
C LEU A 80 -24.82 -2.20 -25.73
N ASN A 81 -24.02 -1.15 -25.92
CA ASN A 81 -22.74 -1.25 -26.61
C ASN A 81 -21.75 -2.12 -25.83
N ALA A 82 -21.63 -1.97 -24.51
CA ALA A 82 -20.68 -2.80 -23.75
C ALA A 82 -21.13 -4.26 -23.65
N LEU A 83 -22.44 -4.53 -23.59
CA LEU A 83 -22.96 -5.89 -23.72
C LEU A 83 -22.49 -6.54 -25.02
N LEU A 84 -22.55 -5.81 -26.13
CA LEU A 84 -22.10 -6.29 -27.43
C LEU A 84 -20.59 -6.57 -27.44
N VAL A 85 -19.76 -5.61 -27.04
CA VAL A 85 -18.29 -5.78 -27.04
C VAL A 85 -17.86 -6.91 -26.11
N LEU A 86 -18.50 -7.04 -24.94
CA LEU A 86 -18.24 -8.12 -24.00
C LEU A 86 -18.64 -9.48 -24.59
N ALA A 87 -19.82 -9.57 -25.22
CA ALA A 87 -20.30 -10.80 -25.86
C ALA A 87 -19.37 -11.22 -27.01
N GLU A 88 -18.89 -10.27 -27.81
CA GLU A 88 -17.92 -10.52 -28.88
C GLU A 88 -16.61 -11.07 -28.35
N HIS A 89 -16.03 -10.45 -27.33
CA HIS A 89 -14.76 -10.88 -26.75
C HIS A 89 -14.87 -12.28 -26.12
N LEU A 90 -15.97 -12.54 -25.39
CA LEU A 90 -16.23 -13.87 -24.81
C LEU A 90 -16.50 -14.92 -25.90
N SER A 91 -17.18 -14.55 -26.98
CA SER A 91 -17.42 -15.44 -28.13
C SER A 91 -16.11 -15.83 -28.81
N ALA A 92 -15.21 -14.87 -29.02
CA ALA A 92 -13.87 -15.11 -29.57
C ALA A 92 -13.01 -16.02 -28.67
N GLN A 93 -13.06 -15.82 -27.35
CA GLN A 93 -12.36 -16.68 -26.38
C GLN A 93 -12.86 -18.13 -26.40
N GLU A 94 -14.15 -18.35 -26.67
CA GLU A 94 -14.75 -19.69 -26.84
C GLU A 94 -14.59 -20.26 -28.26
N GLY A 95 -13.94 -19.52 -29.18
CA GLY A 95 -13.65 -19.98 -30.55
C GLY A 95 -14.80 -19.79 -31.55
N TYR A 96 -15.81 -18.99 -31.23
CA TYR A 96 -16.86 -18.60 -32.17
C TYR A 96 -16.38 -17.49 -33.13
N SER A 97 -16.88 -17.50 -34.37
CA SER A 97 -16.59 -16.48 -35.40
C SER A 97 -17.65 -15.37 -35.50
N PHE A 98 -18.71 -15.45 -34.69
CA PHE A 98 -19.80 -14.48 -34.60
C PHE A 98 -20.23 -14.31 -33.14
N VAL A 99 -20.93 -13.23 -32.83
CA VAL A 99 -21.42 -12.94 -31.48
C VAL A 99 -22.51 -13.94 -31.10
N GLU A 100 -22.28 -14.73 -30.04
CA GLU A 100 -23.23 -15.73 -29.56
C GLU A 100 -23.82 -15.33 -28.21
N SER A 101 -25.14 -15.14 -28.14
CA SER A 101 -25.84 -14.72 -26.91
C SER A 101 -25.68 -15.69 -25.74
N GLN A 102 -25.43 -16.97 -26.02
CA GLN A 102 -25.24 -18.00 -24.98
C GLN A 102 -23.99 -17.76 -24.12
N VAL A 103 -22.95 -17.07 -24.61
CA VAL A 103 -21.74 -16.84 -23.81
C VAL A 103 -21.99 -15.89 -22.62
N VAL A 104 -22.96 -14.98 -22.78
CA VAL A 104 -23.45 -14.10 -21.71
C VAL A 104 -24.43 -14.85 -20.81
N GLN A 105 -25.25 -15.75 -21.36
CA GLN A 105 -26.25 -16.53 -20.61
C GLN A 105 -25.64 -17.66 -19.74
N ARG A 106 -24.47 -18.19 -20.12
CA ARG A 106 -23.74 -19.24 -19.38
C ARG A 106 -22.93 -18.70 -18.19
N ALA A 107 -22.83 -17.38 -18.03
CA ALA A 107 -22.33 -16.81 -16.79
C ALA A 107 -23.34 -17.12 -15.68
N ASP A 108 -22.90 -17.78 -14.60
CA ASP A 108 -23.74 -18.18 -13.46
C ASP A 108 -24.73 -17.09 -13.04
N PRO A 109 -25.94 -17.45 -12.56
CA PRO A 109 -26.86 -16.48 -12.01
C PRO A 109 -26.26 -15.93 -10.70
N VAL A 110 -25.64 -14.74 -10.82
CA VAL A 110 -25.66 -13.61 -9.86
C VAL A 110 -24.51 -13.53 -8.84
N PRO A 111 -23.93 -12.34 -8.51
CA PRO A 111 -24.06 -11.00 -9.09
C PRO A 111 -22.69 -10.55 -9.63
N LYS A 112 -22.20 -11.10 -10.74
CA LYS A 112 -20.88 -10.70 -11.26
C LYS A 112 -20.80 -10.57 -12.79
N ALA A 113 -21.93 -10.29 -13.41
CA ALA A 113 -22.03 -10.10 -14.85
C ALA A 113 -22.45 -8.66 -15.12
N LEU A 114 -21.52 -7.91 -15.69
CA LEU A 114 -21.73 -6.61 -16.32
C LEU A 114 -22.01 -5.43 -15.37
N ALA A 115 -20.96 -4.94 -14.70
CA ALA A 115 -20.96 -3.56 -14.23
C ALA A 115 -20.71 -2.65 -15.44
N LEU A 116 -21.77 -2.09 -16.01
CA LEU A 116 -21.63 -0.93 -16.86
C LEU A 116 -21.34 0.27 -15.99
N LEU A 117 -20.07 0.64 -15.98
CA LEU A 117 -19.61 1.89 -15.42
C LEU A 117 -19.75 2.94 -16.54
N PRO A 118 -20.80 3.77 -16.59
CA PRO A 118 -20.73 4.98 -17.37
C PRO A 118 -19.63 5.84 -16.75
N LEU A 119 -18.45 5.83 -17.35
CA LEU A 119 -17.43 6.82 -17.06
C LEU A 119 -17.94 8.15 -17.64
N ALA A 120 -18.71 8.90 -16.86
CA ALA A 120 -18.50 10.34 -16.89
C ALA A 120 -17.02 10.58 -16.50
N PRO A 121 -16.35 11.63 -17.00
CA PRO A 121 -14.91 11.77 -16.85
C PRO A 121 -14.51 11.71 -15.37
N VAL A 122 -13.60 10.81 -15.05
CA VAL A 122 -13.16 10.49 -13.69
C VAL A 122 -11.83 11.16 -13.41
N ALA A 123 -11.86 12.48 -13.18
CA ALA A 123 -10.79 13.10 -12.40
C ALA A 123 -11.07 12.83 -10.92
N GLY A 124 -10.38 11.83 -10.34
CA GLY A 124 -10.20 11.79 -8.90
C GLY A 124 -10.42 10.44 -8.17
N ARG A 125 -9.40 9.58 -8.17
CA ARG A 125 -8.66 9.02 -6.99
C ARG A 125 -9.07 7.77 -6.13
N GLN A 126 -8.55 6.56 -6.48
CA GLN A 126 -7.97 5.42 -5.67
C GLN A 126 -8.73 4.67 -4.51
N GLU A 127 -8.53 3.36 -4.26
CA GLU A 127 -7.49 2.96 -3.27
C GLU A 127 -7.12 1.43 -3.20
N GLN A 128 -6.80 0.94 -2.00
CA GLN A 128 -5.64 0.27 -1.46
C GLN A 128 -5.89 -1.19 -1.02
N SER A 129 -4.82 -1.70 -0.44
CA SER A 129 -4.51 -3.07 -0.09
C SER A 129 -4.15 -3.06 1.40
N GLU A 130 -4.73 -3.97 2.18
CA GLU A 130 -4.23 -4.40 3.50
C GLU A 130 -3.78 -5.87 3.48
N PRO A 131 -3.01 -6.27 4.52
CA PRO A 131 -3.54 -7.21 5.50
C PRO A 131 -3.17 -6.86 6.97
N GLN A 132 -4.22 -6.66 7.77
CA GLN A 132 -4.48 -7.16 9.13
C GLN A 132 -3.39 -7.10 10.22
N GLN A 133 -3.59 -6.20 11.19
CA GLN A 133 -4.21 -6.40 12.53
C GLN A 133 -4.42 -4.98 13.10
N GLU A 134 -5.59 -4.43 13.44
CA GLU A 134 -6.90 -4.91 13.87
C GLU A 134 -8.02 -4.04 13.25
N GLY A 135 -9.03 -4.65 12.61
CA GLY A 135 -10.40 -4.13 12.49
C GLY A 135 -10.73 -3.10 11.40
N ASP A 136 -11.02 -3.59 10.18
CA ASP A 136 -11.80 -2.96 9.10
C ASP A 136 -11.76 -1.41 9.07
N GLU A 137 -10.65 -0.85 8.57
CA GLU A 137 -10.47 0.58 8.41
C GLU A 137 -10.50 0.97 6.92
N VAL A 138 -11.41 1.86 6.55
CA VAL A 138 -11.53 2.35 5.17
C VAL A 138 -10.43 3.38 4.95
N VAL A 139 -9.40 2.93 4.25
CA VAL A 139 -8.59 3.82 3.44
C VAL A 139 -9.55 4.38 2.36
N ALA A 140 -9.73 5.71 2.33
CA ALA A 140 -10.45 6.60 1.38
C ALA A 140 -11.38 6.11 0.24
N ALA A 141 -12.31 7.01 -0.08
CA ALA A 141 -13.57 6.85 -0.84
C ALA A 141 -13.57 6.20 -2.26
N ILE A 142 -12.44 5.84 -2.90
CA ILE A 142 -12.48 4.92 -4.06
C ILE A 142 -12.19 3.47 -3.67
N ASP A 143 -11.75 3.15 -2.45
CA ASP A 143 -11.83 1.76 -1.94
C ASP A 143 -13.25 1.26 -1.79
N LEU A 144 -14.16 2.14 -1.37
CA LEU A 144 -15.59 1.87 -1.40
C LEU A 144 -16.13 1.65 -2.82
N LEU A 145 -15.49 2.19 -3.86
CA LEU A 145 -15.91 2.00 -5.25
C LEU A 145 -15.43 0.66 -5.85
N LEU A 146 -14.48 -0.05 -5.24
CA LEU A 146 -13.90 -1.27 -5.85
C LEU A 146 -14.06 -2.54 -5.01
N ALA A 147 -14.54 -2.42 -3.77
CA ALA A 147 -15.15 -3.53 -3.04
C ALA A 147 -16.66 -3.72 -3.35
N GLY A 148 -17.32 -2.78 -4.04
CA GLY A 148 -18.72 -3.02 -4.41
C GLY A 148 -19.50 -1.99 -5.22
N LEU A 149 -18.94 -0.88 -5.72
CA LEU A 149 -19.78 0.18 -6.27
C LEU A 149 -19.28 0.84 -7.56
N VAL A 150 -20.13 0.70 -8.57
CA VAL A 150 -20.21 1.54 -9.75
C VAL A 150 -20.10 3.02 -9.35
N ARG A 151 -19.51 3.85 -10.22
CA ARG A 151 -19.69 5.31 -10.16
C ARG A 151 -21.17 5.59 -10.35
N LEU A 152 -21.92 5.56 -9.27
CA LEU A 152 -23.28 6.06 -9.23
C LEU A 152 -23.09 7.55 -9.22
N THR A 153 -23.31 8.15 -10.38
CA THR A 153 -23.45 9.60 -10.59
C THR A 153 -23.69 10.33 -9.26
N GLU A 154 -22.64 10.98 -8.74
CA GLU A 154 -22.67 11.87 -7.57
C GLU A 154 -22.91 11.24 -6.18
N ALA A 155 -22.82 9.91 -5.99
CA ALA A 155 -23.13 9.28 -4.70
C ALA A 155 -22.22 8.10 -4.29
N LEU A 156 -22.10 7.90 -2.97
CA LEU A 156 -21.41 6.83 -2.27
C LEU A 156 -22.44 5.97 -1.53
N LEU A 157 -22.49 4.67 -1.82
CA LEU A 157 -23.28 3.72 -1.05
C LEU A 157 -22.40 3.05 0.03
N VAL A 158 -22.85 3.09 1.28
CA VAL A 158 -22.21 2.38 2.40
C VAL A 158 -23.13 1.22 2.78
N VAL A 159 -22.63 -0.01 2.70
CA VAL A 159 -23.39 -1.22 3.08
C VAL A 159 -22.60 -1.92 4.19
N PRO A 160 -23.23 -2.28 5.33
CA PRO A 160 -22.55 -3.01 6.40
C PRO A 160 -22.08 -4.42 5.95
N ASP A 161 -20.99 -4.94 6.54
CA ASP A 161 -20.25 -6.15 6.12
C ASP A 161 -21.07 -7.43 5.96
N GLU A 162 -22.22 -7.55 6.62
CA GLU A 162 -23.18 -8.64 6.38
C GLU A 162 -23.88 -8.55 5.01
N GLY A 163 -23.49 -7.57 4.17
CA GLY A 163 -24.20 -7.15 2.98
C GLY A 163 -23.60 -7.51 1.62
N GLU A 164 -22.35 -7.98 1.53
CA GLU A 164 -21.71 -8.27 0.24
C GLU A 164 -22.38 -9.42 -0.54
N GLY A 165 -23.19 -10.25 0.14
CA GLY A 165 -24.04 -11.28 -0.47
C GLY A 165 -25.45 -10.82 -0.88
N GLN A 166 -25.79 -9.52 -0.74
CA GLN A 166 -27.19 -9.03 -0.83
C GLN A 166 -27.82 -9.14 -2.20
N LEU A 167 -27.03 -9.13 -3.28
CA LEU A 167 -27.57 -9.25 -4.63
C LEU A 167 -27.78 -10.70 -5.09
N GLY A 168 -27.39 -11.72 -4.31
CA GLY A 168 -27.52 -13.14 -4.66
C GLY A 168 -28.96 -13.63 -4.83
N GLY A 169 -29.24 -14.42 -5.88
CA GLY A 169 -30.57 -15.03 -6.11
C GLY A 169 -31.52 -14.25 -7.04
N VAL A 170 -30.97 -13.41 -7.93
CA VAL A 170 -31.75 -12.80 -9.04
C VAL A 170 -32.25 -13.89 -9.98
N SER A 171 -33.55 -13.83 -10.31
CA SER A 171 -34.17 -14.71 -11.30
C SER A 171 -33.57 -14.44 -12.69
N PRO A 172 -33.33 -15.46 -13.52
CA PRO A 172 -32.75 -15.30 -14.87
C PRO A 172 -33.45 -14.26 -15.74
N ASP A 173 -34.76 -14.10 -15.58
CA ASP A 173 -35.59 -13.17 -16.39
C ASP A 173 -35.80 -11.79 -15.73
N CYS A 174 -35.08 -11.46 -14.65
CA CYS A 174 -35.30 -10.21 -13.92
C CYS A 174 -34.12 -9.24 -14.04
N ALA A 175 -34.43 -7.95 -14.16
CA ALA A 175 -33.50 -6.88 -13.80
C ALA A 175 -33.75 -6.52 -12.33
N THR A 176 -32.72 -6.58 -11.50
CA THR A 176 -32.82 -6.25 -10.07
C THR A 176 -32.01 -5.01 -9.75
N LEU A 177 -32.69 -3.96 -9.33
CA LEU A 177 -32.09 -2.72 -8.83
C LEU A 177 -31.70 -2.87 -7.37
N LEU A 178 -30.59 -2.29 -6.96
CA LEU A 178 -30.31 -2.07 -5.54
C LEU A 178 -30.99 -0.78 -5.08
N ALA A 179 -31.85 -0.88 -4.07
CA ALA A 179 -32.55 0.25 -3.47
C ALA A 179 -32.16 0.40 -2.00
N VAL A 180 -32.08 1.65 -1.54
CA VAL A 180 -31.69 2.00 -0.17
C VAL A 180 -32.76 2.89 0.42
N GLU A 181 -33.08 2.65 1.69
CA GLU A 181 -33.97 3.51 2.44
C GLU A 181 -33.23 4.81 2.81
N ALA A 182 -33.70 5.92 2.27
CA ALA A 182 -33.11 7.25 2.46
C ALA A 182 -34.09 8.20 3.15
N PRO A 183 -33.61 9.19 3.92
CA PRO A 183 -34.45 10.25 4.49
C PRO A 183 -35.29 10.98 3.42
N ALA A 184 -36.56 11.25 3.73
CA ALA A 184 -37.50 11.83 2.77
C ALA A 184 -37.02 13.14 2.15
N HIS A 185 -36.28 13.99 2.88
CA HIS A 185 -35.78 15.27 2.37
C HIS A 185 -34.79 15.14 1.19
N LEU A 186 -34.14 13.97 1.03
CA LEU A 186 -33.27 13.68 -0.11
C LEU A 186 -34.05 13.14 -1.33
N ALA A 187 -35.24 12.58 -1.11
CA ALA A 187 -36.04 11.91 -2.14
C ALA A 187 -36.32 12.78 -3.40
N PRO A 188 -36.59 14.10 -3.31
CA PRO A 188 -36.81 14.95 -4.49
C PRO A 188 -35.59 15.13 -5.40
N GLN A 189 -34.40 14.78 -4.93
CA GLN A 189 -33.16 14.85 -5.72
C GLN A 189 -32.84 13.54 -6.43
N HIS A 190 -33.63 12.48 -6.18
CA HIS A 190 -33.35 11.12 -6.64
C HIS A 190 -34.52 10.47 -7.39
N GLY A 191 -34.26 9.27 -7.92
CA GLY A 191 -35.32 8.38 -8.38
C GLY A 191 -35.81 7.48 -7.26
N VAL A 192 -37.08 7.68 -6.89
CA VAL A 192 -37.73 6.94 -5.80
C VAL A 192 -38.47 5.73 -6.38
N CYS A 193 -38.16 4.54 -5.89
CA CYS A 193 -38.84 3.31 -6.27
C CYS A 193 -40.14 3.14 -5.49
N LEU A 194 -41.24 2.99 -6.22
CA LEU A 194 -42.49 2.51 -5.63
C LEU A 194 -42.47 0.97 -5.64
N LEU A 195 -42.47 0.36 -4.45
CA LEU A 195 -42.22 -1.06 -4.27
C LEU A 195 -43.48 -1.81 -3.83
N ARG A 196 -43.71 -2.99 -4.40
CA ARG A 196 -44.75 -3.93 -3.96
C ARG A 196 -44.12 -5.20 -3.36
N PRO A 197 -44.64 -5.71 -2.23
CA PRO A 197 -44.12 -6.93 -1.62
C PRO A 197 -44.35 -8.16 -2.51
N LEU A 198 -43.36 -9.05 -2.58
CA LEU A 198 -43.48 -10.32 -3.30
C LEU A 198 -44.17 -11.39 -2.43
N PRO A 199 -45.04 -12.26 -3.00
CA PRO A 199 -45.78 -13.28 -2.25
C PRO A 199 -44.93 -14.41 -1.65
N ALA A 200 -43.65 -14.56 -2.03
CA ALA A 200 -42.77 -15.65 -1.61
C ALA A 200 -41.54 -15.13 -0.84
N ALA A 201 -41.52 -15.41 0.48
CA ALA A 201 -40.42 -15.57 1.47
C ALA A 201 -39.09 -14.78 1.41
N SER A 202 -38.89 -13.84 0.51
CA SER A 202 -37.68 -13.00 0.49
C SER A 202 -38.05 -11.59 0.96
N ALA A 203 -37.97 -11.31 2.26
CA ALA A 203 -38.35 -10.01 2.85
C ALA A 203 -37.61 -8.78 2.23
N ARG A 204 -36.53 -9.00 1.47
CA ARG A 204 -35.70 -7.96 0.85
C ARG A 204 -36.04 -7.67 -0.61
N TYR A 205 -36.68 -8.59 -1.33
CA TYR A 205 -36.97 -8.41 -2.76
C TYR A 205 -38.40 -7.94 -2.96
N HIS A 206 -38.53 -6.92 -3.79
CA HIS A 206 -39.80 -6.28 -4.10
C HIS A 206 -39.99 -6.18 -5.60
N GLU A 207 -41.23 -6.20 -6.04
CA GLU A 207 -41.57 -5.85 -7.42
C GLU A 207 -41.58 -4.33 -7.56
N VAL A 208 -40.95 -3.80 -8.61
CA VAL A 208 -40.95 -2.34 -8.86
C VAL A 208 -42.22 -2.00 -9.62
N GLU A 209 -43.09 -1.21 -8.99
CA GLU A 209 -44.28 -0.69 -9.65
C GLU A 209 -43.93 0.41 -10.65
N THR A 210 -43.15 1.39 -10.22
CA THR A 210 -42.63 2.47 -11.05
C THR A 210 -41.46 3.17 -10.36
N ILE A 211 -40.77 4.05 -11.08
CA ILE A 211 -39.71 4.91 -10.55
C ILE A 211 -40.13 6.37 -10.72
N LEU A 212 -40.20 7.11 -9.62
CA LEU A 212 -40.58 8.52 -9.56
C LEU A 212 -39.31 9.37 -9.50
N TYR A 213 -38.95 9.96 -10.65
CA TYR A 213 -37.72 10.75 -10.77
C TYR A 213 -37.94 12.21 -10.38
N GLN A 214 -37.15 12.70 -9.42
CA GLN A 214 -37.05 14.11 -9.03
C GLN A 214 -38.42 14.78 -8.79
N GLN A 215 -39.32 14.05 -8.13
CA GLN A 215 -40.66 14.53 -7.82
C GLN A 215 -40.67 15.32 -6.51
N SER A 216 -41.57 16.28 -6.40
CA SER A 216 -41.73 17.03 -5.14
C SER A 216 -42.16 16.13 -3.98
N LEU A 217 -41.83 16.51 -2.74
CA LEU A 217 -42.24 15.77 -1.53
C LEU A 217 -43.76 15.57 -1.45
N THR A 218 -44.55 16.55 -1.90
CA THR A 218 -46.02 16.45 -1.92
C THR A 218 -46.47 15.37 -2.89
N THR A 219 -45.93 15.35 -4.11
CA THR A 219 -46.23 14.32 -5.12
C THR A 219 -45.79 12.92 -4.66
N LEU A 220 -44.62 12.80 -4.03
CA LEU A 220 -44.14 11.52 -3.49
C LEU A 220 -45.07 10.98 -2.39
N ARG A 221 -45.56 11.87 -1.53
CA ARG A 221 -46.52 11.52 -0.47
C ARG A 221 -47.87 11.08 -1.04
N GLU A 222 -48.41 11.82 -2.00
CA GLU A 222 -49.70 11.51 -2.66
C GLU A 222 -49.67 10.17 -3.39
N ARG A 223 -48.52 9.81 -3.97
CA ARG A 223 -48.31 8.53 -4.66
C ARG A 223 -47.92 7.37 -3.75
N GLY A 224 -47.87 7.58 -2.43
CA GLY A 224 -47.52 6.52 -1.47
C GLY A 224 -46.08 6.03 -1.55
N ALA A 225 -45.16 6.86 -2.05
CA ALA A 225 -43.75 6.51 -2.21
C ALA A 225 -42.90 6.77 -0.94
N LEU A 226 -43.46 7.52 0.03
CA LEU A 226 -42.87 7.71 1.34
C LEU A 226 -43.28 6.55 2.27
N VAL A 227 -42.32 6.01 3.01
CA VAL A 227 -42.44 4.84 3.87
C VAL A 227 -41.91 5.15 5.28
N GLY A 228 -41.97 4.16 6.18
CA GLY A 228 -41.50 4.29 7.56
C GLY A 228 -42.44 5.09 8.48
N ASP A 229 -42.04 5.19 9.74
CA ASP A 229 -42.80 5.94 10.75
C ASP A 229 -42.91 7.42 10.35
N ALA A 230 -44.13 7.97 10.45
CA ALA A 230 -44.45 9.33 10.03
C ALA A 230 -44.12 9.68 8.57
N LEU A 231 -43.94 8.68 7.67
CA LEU A 231 -43.55 8.88 6.27
C LEU A 231 -42.19 9.59 6.12
N ALA A 232 -41.25 9.26 7.00
CA ALA A 232 -39.95 9.93 7.11
C ALA A 232 -38.89 9.44 6.10
N THR A 233 -39.13 8.34 5.39
CA THR A 233 -38.15 7.74 4.47
C THR A 233 -38.74 7.40 3.10
N ALA A 234 -37.88 7.08 2.13
CA ALA A 234 -38.24 6.63 0.79
C ALA A 234 -37.18 5.66 0.25
N TYR A 235 -37.57 4.73 -0.63
CA TYR A 235 -36.60 3.83 -1.28
C TYR A 235 -36.01 4.49 -2.52
N VAL A 236 -34.72 4.83 -2.48
CA VAL A 236 -33.98 5.42 -3.59
C VAL A 236 -33.16 4.34 -4.29
N TYR A 237 -33.20 4.29 -5.63
CA TYR A 237 -32.32 3.37 -6.36
C TYR A 237 -30.88 3.90 -6.37
N THR A 238 -29.91 3.03 -6.14
CA THR A 238 -28.50 3.43 -6.09
C THR A 238 -27.91 3.56 -7.50
N GLY A 239 -28.41 2.78 -8.45
CA GLY A 239 -27.95 2.73 -9.85
C GLY A 239 -27.02 1.54 -10.10
N VAL A 240 -26.94 0.63 -9.12
CA VAL A 240 -26.47 -0.74 -9.34
C VAL A 240 -27.67 -1.54 -9.84
N VAL A 241 -27.50 -2.16 -11.00
CA VAL A 241 -28.47 -3.11 -11.56
C VAL A 241 -27.80 -4.43 -11.84
N VAL A 242 -28.47 -5.52 -11.47
CA VAL A 242 -28.08 -6.88 -11.84
C VAL A 242 -29.07 -7.39 -12.87
N LEU A 243 -28.55 -7.75 -14.04
CA LEU A 243 -29.33 -8.39 -15.09
C LEU A 243 -29.25 -9.91 -14.92
N GLY A 244 -30.41 -10.57 -14.82
CA GLY A 244 -30.48 -12.03 -14.91
C GLY A 244 -29.97 -12.51 -16.27
N SER A 245 -29.42 -13.72 -16.32
CA SER A 245 -28.74 -14.26 -17.51
C SER A 245 -29.63 -14.31 -18.75
N SER A 246 -30.90 -14.70 -18.60
CA SER A 246 -31.89 -14.73 -19.68
C SER A 246 -32.17 -13.31 -20.22
N LEU A 247 -32.48 -12.38 -19.33
CA LEU A 247 -32.79 -10.98 -19.68
C LEU A 247 -31.58 -10.25 -20.30
N ALA A 248 -30.36 -10.49 -19.81
CA ALA A 248 -29.14 -9.93 -20.39
C ALA A 248 -28.97 -10.35 -21.86
N GLY A 249 -29.28 -11.62 -22.18
CA GLY A 249 -29.31 -12.11 -23.56
C GLY A 249 -30.39 -11.45 -24.41
N GLU A 250 -31.55 -11.14 -23.85
CA GLU A 250 -32.62 -10.42 -24.57
C GLU A 250 -32.25 -8.96 -24.85
N ILE A 251 -31.67 -8.26 -23.86
CA ILE A 251 -31.18 -6.89 -24.04
C ILE A 251 -30.06 -6.86 -25.09
N LEU A 252 -29.14 -7.82 -25.09
CA LEU A 252 -28.09 -7.93 -26.11
C LEU A 252 -28.68 -7.98 -27.54
N ARG A 253 -29.78 -8.72 -27.75
CA ARG A 253 -30.43 -8.85 -29.07
C ARG A 253 -31.04 -7.55 -29.60
N LEU A 254 -31.21 -6.54 -28.74
CA LEU A 254 -31.62 -5.20 -29.18
C LEU A 254 -30.58 -4.53 -30.09
N ASN A 255 -29.34 -5.03 -30.11
CA ASN A 255 -28.31 -4.61 -31.06
C ASN A 255 -28.69 -4.81 -32.53
N ALA A 256 -29.74 -5.60 -32.82
CA ALA A 256 -30.24 -5.87 -34.16
C ALA A 256 -31.66 -5.32 -34.40
N VAL A 257 -32.18 -4.47 -33.51
CA VAL A 257 -33.55 -3.94 -33.57
C VAL A 257 -33.52 -2.44 -33.84
N PRO A 258 -33.96 -1.94 -35.01
CA PRO A 258 -34.05 -0.50 -35.25
C PRO A 258 -35.08 0.21 -34.36
N PRO A 259 -34.79 1.40 -33.81
CA PRO A 259 -33.54 2.18 -33.93
C PRO A 259 -32.49 1.90 -32.83
N LEU A 260 -32.63 0.86 -32.00
CA LEU A 260 -31.69 0.53 -30.90
C LEU A 260 -30.32 0.06 -31.42
N ASP A 261 -30.29 -0.64 -32.55
CA ASP A 261 -29.09 -1.07 -33.27
C ASP A 261 -28.11 0.09 -33.55
N SER A 262 -28.65 1.28 -33.86
CA SER A 262 -27.89 2.50 -34.17
C SER A 262 -26.98 2.99 -33.05
N CYS A 263 -27.14 2.47 -31.83
CA CYS A 263 -26.39 2.84 -30.64
C CYS A 263 -25.14 1.97 -30.40
N THR A 264 -24.87 1.01 -31.29
CA THR A 264 -23.72 0.11 -31.21
C THR A 264 -22.58 0.57 -32.11
N TYR A 265 -21.35 0.25 -31.75
CA TYR A 265 -20.17 0.59 -32.57
C TYR A 265 -20.30 0.06 -34.01
N LEU A 266 -20.87 -1.14 -34.18
CA LEU A 266 -21.12 -1.74 -35.51
C LEU A 266 -21.97 -0.83 -36.40
N ALA A 267 -23.06 -0.25 -35.87
CA ALA A 267 -23.92 0.61 -36.67
C ALA A 267 -23.27 1.98 -36.94
N VAL A 268 -22.54 2.52 -35.97
CA VAL A 268 -21.81 3.79 -36.11
C VAL A 268 -20.71 3.69 -37.18
N ASP A 269 -19.95 2.60 -37.19
CA ASP A 269 -18.93 2.33 -38.22
C ASP A 269 -19.54 2.23 -39.63
N ASN A 270 -20.82 1.86 -39.71
CA ASN A 270 -21.60 1.81 -40.95
C ASN A 270 -22.37 3.12 -41.24
N GLY A 271 -22.04 4.22 -40.54
CA GLY A 271 -22.60 5.56 -40.81
C GLY A 271 -23.97 5.83 -40.19
N ALA A 272 -24.46 4.97 -39.28
CA ALA A 272 -25.69 5.24 -38.54
C ALA A 272 -25.51 6.42 -37.58
N THR A 273 -26.55 7.25 -37.42
CA THR A 273 -26.58 8.29 -36.40
C THR A 273 -27.05 7.69 -35.08
N PRO A 274 -26.27 7.73 -33.98
CA PRO A 274 -26.69 7.20 -32.70
C PRO A 274 -27.98 7.85 -32.16
N VAL A 275 -28.72 7.11 -31.34
CA VAL A 275 -29.81 7.64 -30.49
C VAL A 275 -29.36 7.55 -29.04
N ALA A 276 -29.28 8.68 -28.34
CA ALA A 276 -29.01 8.64 -26.90
C ALA A 276 -30.26 8.22 -26.14
N PHE A 277 -30.12 7.36 -25.11
CA PHE A 277 -31.21 6.94 -24.23
C PHE A 277 -30.70 6.50 -22.85
N ASP A 278 -31.57 6.58 -21.83
CA ASP A 278 -31.25 6.22 -20.44
C ASP A 278 -31.65 4.77 -20.12
N LEU A 279 -30.77 4.07 -19.41
CA LEU A 279 -30.96 2.68 -19.01
C LEU A 279 -32.23 2.52 -18.16
N TYR A 280 -32.47 3.40 -17.20
CA TYR A 280 -33.56 3.24 -16.25
C TYR A 280 -34.87 3.70 -16.85
N SER A 281 -34.97 4.95 -17.33
CA SER A 281 -36.24 5.50 -17.79
C SER A 281 -36.66 4.98 -19.15
N ASP A 282 -35.71 4.70 -20.05
CA ASP A 282 -36.02 4.31 -21.43
C ASP A 282 -35.97 2.80 -21.63
N LEU A 283 -35.13 2.03 -20.92
CA LEU A 283 -35.00 0.59 -21.15
C LEU A 283 -35.59 -0.29 -20.03
N LEU A 284 -35.28 -0.03 -18.75
CA LEU A 284 -35.68 -0.90 -17.65
C LEU A 284 -37.09 -0.60 -17.11
N LEU A 285 -37.53 0.65 -17.13
CA LEU A 285 -38.88 1.02 -16.66
C LEU A 285 -39.97 0.34 -17.49
N VAL A 286 -39.67 -0.05 -18.73
CA VAL A 286 -40.56 -0.87 -19.55
C VAL A 286 -40.92 -2.17 -18.84
N LEU A 287 -40.08 -2.70 -17.94
CA LEU A 287 -40.26 -3.97 -17.24
C LEU A 287 -41.04 -3.85 -15.91
N ALA A 288 -41.28 -2.63 -15.41
CA ALA A 288 -41.95 -2.39 -14.14
C ALA A 288 -43.43 -2.83 -14.14
N ALA A 289 -43.95 -3.28 -13.00
CA ALA A 289 -45.28 -3.88 -12.92
C ALA A 289 -46.43 -2.89 -13.17
N GLY A 290 -46.24 -1.61 -12.84
CA GLY A 290 -47.21 -0.54 -13.06
C GLY A 290 -47.04 0.20 -14.39
N SER A 291 -46.12 -0.24 -15.26
CA SER A 291 -45.88 0.45 -16.52
C SER A 291 -47.01 0.20 -17.52
N GLU A 292 -47.69 1.28 -17.91
CA GLU A 292 -48.65 1.31 -19.02
C GLU A 292 -48.02 1.93 -20.26
N LYS A 293 -48.36 1.42 -21.45
CA LYS A 293 -47.70 1.80 -22.72
C LYS A 293 -47.71 3.31 -22.94
N GLN A 294 -48.86 3.97 -22.80
CA GLN A 294 -48.98 5.41 -23.03
C GLN A 294 -48.22 6.24 -21.98
N ALA A 295 -48.26 5.84 -20.71
CA ALA A 295 -47.53 6.51 -19.64
C ALA A 295 -46.01 6.40 -19.82
N TYR A 296 -45.52 5.23 -20.21
CA TYR A 296 -44.10 4.99 -20.50
C TYR A 296 -43.60 5.78 -21.72
N LEU A 297 -44.36 5.81 -22.82
CA LEU A 297 -43.98 6.59 -24.01
C LEU A 297 -43.89 8.10 -23.70
N ASN A 298 -44.71 8.60 -22.79
CA ASN A 298 -44.79 10.01 -22.39
C ASN A 298 -43.84 10.39 -21.24
N GLN A 299 -42.95 9.49 -20.78
CA GLN A 299 -41.96 9.81 -19.76
C GLN A 299 -41.08 10.99 -20.20
N PRO A 300 -40.61 11.86 -19.28
CA PRO A 300 -39.65 12.90 -19.60
C PRO A 300 -38.41 12.30 -20.26
N ILE A 301 -37.88 12.99 -21.27
CA ILE A 301 -36.65 12.58 -21.96
C ILE A 301 -35.49 13.29 -21.28
N ARG A 302 -34.51 12.53 -20.81
CA ARG A 302 -33.38 13.01 -19.98
C ARG A 302 -32.04 13.02 -20.73
N VAL A 303 -32.10 12.85 -22.04
CA VAL A 303 -30.95 12.67 -22.93
C VAL A 303 -31.00 13.68 -24.07
N ALA A 304 -29.85 14.04 -24.60
CA ALA A 304 -29.71 14.95 -25.74
C ALA A 304 -30.05 14.23 -27.06
N SER A 305 -31.31 13.84 -27.26
CA SER A 305 -31.78 13.21 -28.49
C SER A 305 -33.18 13.70 -28.89
N PRO A 306 -33.50 13.78 -30.21
CA PRO A 306 -34.80 14.24 -30.67
C PRO A 306 -35.93 13.41 -30.09
N SER A 307 -36.96 14.05 -29.54
CA SER A 307 -38.04 13.38 -28.82
C SER A 307 -38.78 12.32 -29.64
N SER A 308 -38.88 12.52 -30.95
CA SER A 308 -39.47 11.55 -31.88
C SER A 308 -38.65 10.26 -31.98
N ARG A 309 -37.30 10.35 -31.99
CA ARG A 309 -36.41 9.18 -32.07
C ARG A 309 -36.43 8.37 -30.77
N VAL A 310 -36.40 9.05 -29.62
CA VAL A 310 -36.51 8.38 -28.31
C VAL A 310 -37.88 7.71 -28.14
N ARG A 311 -38.96 8.34 -28.64
CA ARG A 311 -40.29 7.73 -28.63
C ARG A 311 -40.35 6.45 -29.48
N HIS A 312 -39.84 6.46 -30.71
CA HIS A 312 -39.78 5.25 -31.55
C HIS A 312 -38.92 4.16 -30.92
N LEU A 313 -37.82 4.53 -30.27
CA LEU A 313 -36.98 3.61 -29.50
C LEU A 313 -37.76 2.95 -28.35
N ARG A 314 -38.49 3.74 -27.56
CA ARG A 314 -39.36 3.22 -26.49
C ARG A 314 -40.46 2.31 -27.04
N GLU A 315 -41.03 2.62 -28.20
CA GLU A 315 -42.01 1.74 -28.86
C GLU A 315 -41.41 0.38 -29.24
N ALA A 316 -40.19 0.36 -29.77
CA ALA A 316 -39.46 -0.87 -30.10
C ALA A 316 -39.10 -1.67 -28.83
N ALA A 317 -38.57 -1.00 -27.79
CA ALA A 317 -38.26 -1.61 -26.51
C ALA A 317 -39.51 -2.23 -25.85
N TRP A 318 -40.65 -1.55 -25.91
CA TRP A 318 -41.93 -2.08 -25.44
C TRP A 318 -42.34 -3.34 -26.18
N GLN A 319 -42.28 -3.34 -27.51
CA GLN A 319 -42.67 -4.50 -28.31
C GLN A 319 -41.77 -5.71 -28.03
N TYR A 320 -40.45 -5.49 -27.92
CA TYR A 320 -39.47 -6.56 -27.77
C TYR A 320 -39.44 -7.12 -26.34
N LEU A 321 -39.25 -6.25 -25.34
CA LEU A 321 -39.04 -6.69 -23.96
C LEU A 321 -40.33 -7.16 -23.27
N ARG A 322 -41.52 -6.71 -23.71
CA ARG A 322 -42.80 -7.26 -23.22
C ARG A 322 -43.29 -8.48 -23.99
N ALA A 323 -42.67 -8.82 -25.13
CA ALA A 323 -42.95 -10.11 -25.78
C ALA A 323 -42.54 -11.27 -24.87
N ASN A 324 -41.48 -11.10 -24.09
CA ASN A 324 -41.17 -12.00 -22.98
C ASN A 324 -42.04 -11.69 -21.76
N GLN A 325 -43.09 -12.51 -21.57
CA GLN A 325 -44.00 -12.37 -20.44
C GLN A 325 -43.36 -12.70 -19.08
N ALA A 326 -42.16 -13.28 -19.03
CA ALA A 326 -41.43 -13.56 -17.79
C ALA A 326 -40.57 -12.38 -17.33
N ALA A 327 -40.24 -11.43 -18.21
CA ALA A 327 -39.34 -10.32 -17.91
C ALA A 327 -39.95 -9.34 -16.88
N ARG A 328 -39.24 -9.07 -15.78
CA ARG A 328 -39.71 -8.19 -14.69
C ARG A 328 -38.61 -7.28 -14.16
N LEU A 329 -39.01 -6.10 -13.66
CA LEU A 329 -38.15 -5.22 -12.86
C LEU A 329 -38.40 -5.45 -11.37
N ARG A 330 -37.34 -5.76 -10.63
CA ARG A 330 -37.36 -5.95 -9.18
C ARG A 330 -36.39 -4.98 -8.49
N ALA A 331 -36.59 -4.79 -7.20
CA ALA A 331 -35.65 -4.10 -6.34
C ALA A 331 -35.25 -5.00 -5.17
N CYS A 332 -33.96 -5.06 -4.87
CA CYS A 332 -33.44 -5.56 -3.62
C CYS A 332 -33.24 -4.37 -2.68
N VAL A 333 -33.97 -4.35 -1.57
CA VAL A 333 -33.78 -3.35 -0.52
C VAL A 333 -32.57 -3.75 0.30
N ALA A 334 -31.59 -2.85 0.42
CA ALA A 334 -30.38 -3.06 1.19
C ALA A 334 -30.69 -3.32 2.68
N ALA A 335 -29.78 -4.01 3.38
CA ALA A 335 -29.98 -4.30 4.80
C ALA A 335 -30.09 -3.01 5.65
N PRO A 336 -30.78 -3.07 6.81
CA PRO A 336 -30.85 -1.94 7.75
C PRO A 336 -29.44 -1.42 8.08
N GLY A 337 -29.24 -0.10 8.00
CA GLY A 337 -27.95 0.55 8.21
C GLY A 337 -27.16 0.85 6.92
N ALA A 338 -27.62 0.38 5.75
CA ALA A 338 -27.09 0.87 4.49
C ALA A 338 -27.43 2.36 4.29
N GLN A 339 -26.48 3.13 3.77
CA GLN A 339 -26.63 4.59 3.59
C GLN A 339 -26.22 5.01 2.19
N TYR A 340 -27.01 5.88 1.59
CA TYR A 340 -26.71 6.51 0.31
C TYR A 340 -26.29 7.95 0.55
N LEU A 341 -24.99 8.22 0.45
CA LEU A 341 -24.37 9.52 0.71
C LEU A 341 -24.12 10.23 -0.62
N TYR A 342 -24.37 11.53 -0.69
CA TYR A 342 -24.27 12.27 -1.96
C TYR A 342 -23.03 13.16 -1.96
N LEU A 343 -22.08 12.91 -2.86
CA LEU A 343 -20.78 13.58 -2.94
C LEU A 343 -20.71 14.53 -4.15
N ARG A 344 -21.64 15.48 -4.24
CA ARG A 344 -21.68 16.49 -5.32
C ARG A 344 -20.69 17.63 -5.12
N THR A 345 -20.46 18.06 -3.88
CA THR A 345 -19.60 19.21 -3.57
C THR A 345 -18.41 18.80 -2.73
N THR A 346 -17.35 19.61 -2.76
CA THR A 346 -16.19 19.44 -1.88
C THR A 346 -16.59 19.49 -0.40
N ALA A 347 -17.64 20.25 -0.07
CA ALA A 347 -18.24 20.30 1.26
C ALA A 347 -18.86 18.95 1.71
N HIS A 348 -19.50 18.19 0.81
CA HIS A 348 -20.01 16.86 1.16
C HIS A 348 -18.89 15.84 1.41
N LEU A 349 -17.81 15.90 0.63
CA LEU A 349 -16.61 15.11 0.88
C LEU A 349 -15.98 15.46 2.24
N PHE A 350 -15.98 16.74 2.56
CA PHE A 350 -15.46 17.27 3.81
C PHE A 350 -16.30 16.81 5.01
N GLU A 351 -17.64 16.87 4.91
CA GLU A 351 -18.56 16.35 5.93
C GLU A 351 -18.37 14.84 6.16
N LEU A 352 -18.22 14.06 5.08
CA LEU A 352 -17.96 12.62 5.16
C LEU A 352 -16.69 12.29 5.96
N LEU A 353 -15.62 13.05 5.74
CA LEU A 353 -14.33 12.79 6.38
C LEU A 353 -14.31 13.22 7.85
N GLN A 354 -15.07 14.26 8.21
CA GLN A 354 -15.18 14.72 9.60
C GLN A 354 -16.19 13.93 10.42
N ARG A 355 -17.27 13.49 9.80
CA ARG A 355 -18.39 12.79 10.44
C ARG A 355 -18.77 11.56 9.62
N PRO A 356 -17.86 10.58 9.51
CA PRO A 356 -18.19 9.38 8.77
C PRO A 356 -19.34 8.64 9.46
N PRO A 357 -20.22 8.01 8.68
CA PRO A 357 -21.28 7.19 9.28
C PRO A 357 -20.69 6.01 10.06
N PRO A 358 -21.42 5.42 11.02
CA PRO A 358 -20.86 4.39 11.91
C PRO A 358 -20.32 3.14 11.20
N ALA A 359 -20.84 2.84 10.00
CA ALA A 359 -20.37 1.74 9.16
C ALA A 359 -19.08 2.08 8.38
N LEU A 360 -18.61 3.33 8.45
CA LEU A 360 -17.41 3.83 7.78
C LEU A 360 -16.38 4.28 8.82
N ARG A 361 -15.21 3.63 8.85
CA ARG A 361 -14.07 4.08 9.64
C ARG A 361 -13.10 4.86 8.76
N VAL A 362 -12.85 6.13 9.09
CA VAL A 362 -11.89 6.97 8.35
C VAL A 362 -10.55 6.97 9.09
N ALA A 363 -9.51 6.46 8.44
CA ALA A 363 -8.15 6.60 8.94
C ALA A 363 -7.68 8.06 8.82
N HIS A 364 -7.57 8.77 9.95
CA HIS A 364 -7.08 10.14 9.97
C HIS A 364 -5.60 10.29 9.59
N HIS A 365 -4.86 9.18 9.46
CA HIS A 365 -3.47 9.18 9.00
C HIS A 365 -3.11 7.85 8.34
N ALA A 366 -3.16 7.80 7.00
CA ALA A 366 -2.90 6.59 6.22
C ALA A 366 -1.84 6.84 5.14
N ARG A 367 -0.94 5.86 4.96
CA ARG A 367 0.18 5.91 4.00
C ARG A 367 0.92 7.24 3.93
N SER A 368 1.03 7.97 5.05
CA SER A 368 1.62 9.32 5.10
C SER A 368 2.83 9.38 6.02
N PHE A 369 3.75 10.29 5.73
CA PHE A 369 4.92 10.63 6.55
C PHE A 369 4.88 12.12 6.88
N LEU A 370 4.85 12.44 8.17
CA LEU A 370 5.03 13.81 8.67
C LEU A 370 6.31 13.84 9.50
N ALA A 371 7.22 14.74 9.17
CA ALA A 371 8.43 14.95 9.97
C ALA A 371 8.05 15.41 11.39
N PRO A 372 8.86 15.10 12.42
CA PRO A 372 8.58 15.49 13.80
C PRO A 372 8.43 17.01 14.02
N THR A 373 8.91 17.82 13.08
CA THR A 373 8.81 19.29 13.09
C THR A 373 7.45 19.83 12.61
N VAL A 374 6.56 18.95 12.13
CA VAL A 374 5.25 19.35 11.61
C VAL A 374 4.24 19.38 12.76
N GLU A 375 3.62 20.54 12.96
CA GLU A 375 2.53 20.72 13.91
C GLU A 375 1.19 20.28 13.30
N ARG A 376 0.37 19.60 14.09
CA ARG A 376 -0.95 19.14 13.68
C ARG A 376 -1.95 19.48 14.77
N ALA A 377 -3.01 20.19 14.40
CA ALA A 377 -4.12 20.45 15.29
C ALA A 377 -4.77 19.13 15.74
N GLU A 378 -5.01 18.99 17.04
CA GLU A 378 -5.60 17.78 17.62
C GLU A 378 -7.06 17.59 17.17
N GLY A 379 -7.40 16.38 16.73
CA GLY A 379 -8.78 15.88 16.74
C GLY A 379 -9.68 16.09 15.52
N SER A 380 -9.18 16.15 14.27
CA SER A 380 -10.04 15.99 13.06
C SER A 380 -9.33 16.02 11.70
N SER A 381 -8.09 16.52 11.60
CA SER A 381 -7.40 16.58 10.30
C SER A 381 -7.15 15.18 9.73
N VAL A 382 -7.17 15.03 8.41
CA VAL A 382 -6.97 13.75 7.71
C VAL A 382 -5.74 13.89 6.80
N VAL A 383 -4.80 12.93 6.89
CA VAL A 383 -3.58 12.94 6.07
C VAL A 383 -3.42 11.62 5.34
N LEU A 384 -3.48 11.67 4.01
CA LEU A 384 -3.51 10.50 3.14
C LEU A 384 -2.38 10.55 2.12
N ASN A 385 -1.62 9.46 2.01
CA ASN A 385 -0.56 9.28 1.02
C ASN A 385 0.38 10.50 0.84
N SER A 386 0.73 11.21 1.91
CA SER A 386 1.41 12.52 1.81
C SER A 386 2.74 12.54 2.56
N ILE A 387 3.66 13.39 2.10
CA ILE A 387 4.96 13.66 2.74
C ILE A 387 5.00 15.12 3.18
N GLY A 388 5.09 15.37 4.48
CA GLY A 388 5.30 16.70 5.06
C GLY A 388 6.67 16.80 5.73
N LYS A 389 7.52 17.70 5.26
CA LYS A 389 8.85 17.98 5.82
C LYS A 389 9.06 19.48 6.02
N GLY A 390 9.96 19.85 6.95
CA GLY A 390 10.25 21.24 7.28
C GLY A 390 9.32 21.81 8.36
N GLU A 391 9.15 23.13 8.36
CA GLU A 391 8.27 23.83 9.31
C GLU A 391 6.85 23.88 8.74
N GLY A 392 6.06 22.88 9.10
CA GLY A 392 4.70 22.66 8.61
C GLY A 392 3.65 22.82 9.71
N SER A 393 2.45 23.28 9.36
CA SER A 393 1.29 23.23 10.26
C SER A 393 0.02 22.79 9.52
N ILE A 394 -0.77 21.93 10.16
CA ILE A 394 -2.05 21.43 9.66
C ILE A 394 -3.17 21.85 10.62
N GLY A 395 -4.09 22.68 10.15
CA GLY A 395 -5.26 23.17 10.89
C GLY A 395 -6.32 22.10 11.18
N ALA A 396 -7.26 22.42 12.05
CA ALA A 396 -8.34 21.52 12.45
C ALA A 396 -9.28 21.24 11.27
N GLY A 397 -9.82 20.02 11.19
CA GLY A 397 -10.77 19.63 10.16
C GLY A 397 -10.22 19.55 8.74
N SER A 398 -8.93 19.80 8.51
CA SER A 398 -8.33 19.87 7.16
C SER A 398 -7.97 18.51 6.57
N LEU A 399 -7.92 18.40 5.23
CA LEU A 399 -7.48 17.21 4.50
C LEU A 399 -6.21 17.50 3.69
N LEU A 400 -5.16 16.71 3.93
CA LEU A 400 -3.94 16.69 3.11
C LEU A 400 -3.83 15.34 2.39
N ALA A 401 -3.96 15.32 1.07
CA ALA A 401 -4.07 14.09 0.30
C ALA A 401 -3.13 14.03 -0.90
N HIS A 402 -2.29 13.00 -0.96
CA HIS A 402 -1.31 12.75 -2.03
C HIS A 402 -0.54 14.00 -2.42
N SER A 403 0.21 14.51 -1.46
CA SER A 403 0.97 15.74 -1.60
C SER A 403 2.37 15.59 -1.00
N VAL A 404 3.34 16.31 -1.54
CA VAL A 404 4.69 16.47 -1.02
C VAL A 404 4.88 17.96 -0.67
N LEU A 405 5.05 18.25 0.61
CA LEU A 405 5.25 19.59 1.14
C LEU A 405 6.61 19.68 1.83
N THR A 406 7.41 20.68 1.45
CA THR A 406 8.77 20.89 1.96
C THR A 406 9.01 22.37 2.25
N GLY A 407 9.95 22.67 3.15
CA GLY A 407 10.25 24.05 3.56
C GLY A 407 9.24 24.58 4.59
N HIS A 408 8.79 25.83 4.43
CA HIS A 408 7.75 26.42 5.28
C HIS A 408 6.38 26.29 4.61
N TRP A 409 5.42 25.70 5.30
CA TRP A 409 4.07 25.54 4.77
C TRP A 409 3.01 25.54 5.88
N ARG A 410 1.79 25.97 5.54
CA ARG A 410 0.66 26.05 6.47
C ARG A 410 -0.63 25.71 5.74
N ILE A 411 -1.41 24.80 6.33
CA ILE A 411 -2.75 24.46 5.89
C ILE A 411 -3.72 24.98 6.95
N GLY A 412 -4.59 25.92 6.58
CA GLY A 412 -5.60 26.50 7.46
C GLY A 412 -6.68 25.49 7.88
N ASP A 413 -7.50 25.92 8.83
CA ASP A 413 -8.65 25.13 9.30
C ASP A 413 -9.64 24.89 8.18
N GLU A 414 -10.23 23.71 8.16
CA GLU A 414 -11.25 23.32 7.18
C GLU A 414 -10.83 23.42 5.71
N SER A 415 -9.54 23.28 5.42
CA SER A 415 -8.98 23.35 4.07
C SER A 415 -8.66 21.98 3.47
N LEU A 416 -8.68 21.88 2.15
CA LEU A 416 -8.41 20.65 1.41
C LEU A 416 -7.24 20.86 0.44
N VAL A 417 -6.17 20.08 0.60
CA VAL A 417 -4.95 20.18 -0.20
C VAL A 417 -4.64 18.84 -0.84
N SER A 418 -4.52 18.82 -2.16
CA SER A 418 -4.40 17.59 -2.92
C SER A 418 -3.43 17.68 -4.11
N GLY A 419 -2.62 16.66 -4.36
CA GLY A 419 -1.83 16.58 -5.61
C GLY A 419 -0.60 17.48 -5.67
N ILE A 420 -0.21 18.11 -4.57
CA ILE A 420 0.89 19.06 -4.55
C ILE A 420 2.22 18.31 -4.67
N ARG A 421 3.08 18.67 -5.63
CA ARG A 421 4.27 17.86 -5.95
C ARG A 421 5.58 18.28 -5.28
N GLY A 422 5.57 19.36 -4.52
CA GLY A 422 6.74 19.86 -3.79
C GLY A 422 6.60 21.32 -3.35
N GLY A 423 7.50 21.76 -2.48
CA GLY A 423 7.74 23.16 -2.11
C GLY A 423 6.81 23.74 -1.05
N ALA A 424 7.05 25.02 -0.73
CA ALA A 424 6.28 25.81 0.23
C ALA A 424 4.85 26.06 -0.26
N LEU A 425 3.91 26.11 0.68
CA LEU A 425 2.49 26.37 0.42
C LEU A 425 1.81 26.96 1.66
N HIS A 426 1.13 28.09 1.48
CA HIS A 426 0.30 28.70 2.53
C HIS A 426 -1.14 28.72 2.05
N VAL A 427 -2.01 27.99 2.74
CA VAL A 427 -3.43 27.87 2.44
C VAL A 427 -4.20 28.47 3.61
N GLY A 428 -5.05 29.46 3.33
CA GLY A 428 -5.97 30.03 4.32
C GLY A 428 -7.05 29.03 4.76
N PRO A 429 -7.90 29.38 5.73
CA PRO A 429 -9.00 28.51 6.16
C PRO A 429 -10.10 28.39 5.09
N GLY A 430 -10.73 27.23 4.99
CA GLY A 430 -11.84 26.97 4.06
C GLY A 430 -11.47 26.96 2.57
N VAL A 431 -10.19 26.71 2.24
CA VAL A 431 -9.68 26.76 0.86
C VAL A 431 -9.37 25.36 0.34
N TYR A 432 -9.85 25.07 -0.88
CA TYR A 432 -9.50 23.89 -1.66
C TYR A 432 -8.38 24.22 -2.66
N VAL A 433 -7.31 23.43 -2.63
CA VAL A 433 -6.18 23.52 -3.57
C VAL A 433 -5.88 22.15 -4.17
N HIS A 434 -5.81 22.08 -5.49
CA HIS A 434 -5.39 20.90 -6.21
C HIS A 434 -4.43 21.22 -7.36
N GLU A 435 -3.35 20.46 -7.49
CA GLU A 435 -2.42 20.56 -8.61
C GLU A 435 -2.56 19.32 -9.50
N LEU A 436 -2.66 19.56 -10.82
CA LEU A 436 -2.87 18.53 -11.85
C LEU A 436 -1.84 18.69 -12.97
N GLU A 437 -1.44 17.58 -13.59
CA GLU A 437 -0.59 17.56 -14.78
C GLU A 437 -1.47 17.38 -16.03
N LEU A 438 -1.22 18.15 -17.08
CA LEU A 438 -2.02 18.18 -18.31
C LEU A 438 -1.17 17.82 -19.54
N GLU A 439 -1.78 17.10 -20.48
CA GLU A 439 -1.21 16.86 -21.80
C GLU A 439 -2.04 17.63 -22.86
N LEU A 440 -1.59 18.83 -23.22
CA LEU A 440 -2.29 19.66 -24.21
C LEU A 440 -2.00 19.20 -25.64
N ASP A 441 -2.89 19.51 -26.59
CA ASP A 441 -2.68 19.24 -28.01
C ASP A 441 -1.65 20.20 -28.66
N ARG A 442 -1.13 19.86 -29.85
CA ARG A 442 -0.08 20.64 -30.53
C ARG A 442 -0.42 22.13 -30.72
N HIS A 443 -1.70 22.48 -30.87
CA HIS A 443 -2.15 23.86 -31.07
C HIS A 443 -2.18 24.66 -29.76
N GLU A 444 -2.68 24.06 -28.68
CA GLU A 444 -2.69 24.64 -27.34
C GLU A 444 -1.27 24.75 -26.76
N ARG A 445 -0.41 23.75 -27.05
CA ARG A 445 1.03 23.82 -26.81
C ARG A 445 1.65 25.02 -27.54
N ALA A 446 1.24 25.32 -28.77
CA ALA A 446 1.76 26.47 -29.52
C ALA A 446 1.35 27.80 -28.88
N VAL A 447 0.15 27.91 -28.29
CA VAL A 447 -0.29 29.13 -27.57
C VAL A 447 0.49 29.33 -26.27
N VAL A 448 0.67 28.27 -25.46
CA VAL A 448 1.44 28.34 -24.21
C VAL A 448 2.94 28.59 -24.47
N VAL A 449 3.48 28.02 -25.56
CA VAL A 449 4.89 28.23 -25.97
C VAL A 449 5.09 29.60 -26.63
N ALA A 450 4.12 30.12 -27.41
CA ALA A 450 4.18 31.45 -27.99
C ALA A 450 4.17 32.56 -26.92
N ALA A 451 3.48 32.35 -25.80
CA ALA A 451 3.54 33.25 -24.64
C ALA A 451 4.91 33.26 -23.92
N ARG A 452 5.81 32.30 -24.24
CA ARG A 452 7.17 32.16 -23.70
C ARG A 452 8.30 32.57 -24.65
N ALA A 453 8.00 32.99 -25.88
CA ALA A 453 8.97 33.19 -26.96
C ALA A 453 9.87 34.44 -26.81
N ASP A 454 10.40 34.68 -25.61
CA ASP A 454 11.37 35.75 -25.36
C ASP A 454 12.72 35.23 -24.81
N LYS A 455 12.92 33.92 -24.65
CA LYS A 455 14.24 33.35 -24.29
C LYS A 455 14.55 32.05 -25.03
N ASP A 456 15.67 32.09 -25.74
CA ASP A 456 16.27 31.07 -26.61
C ASP A 456 16.18 29.63 -26.09
N GLY A 457 15.60 28.73 -26.90
CA GLY A 457 15.69 27.28 -26.70
C GLY A 457 14.63 26.52 -27.49
N ALA A 458 15.05 25.48 -28.22
CA ALA A 458 14.16 24.58 -28.95
C ALA A 458 13.07 23.96 -28.02
N PRO A 459 11.87 23.65 -28.55
CA PRO A 459 10.74 23.20 -27.74
C PRO A 459 11.03 21.83 -27.11
N GLY A 460 11.37 21.82 -25.83
CA GLY A 460 11.37 20.61 -25.01
C GLY A 460 9.94 20.11 -24.84
N ALA A 461 9.74 18.79 -24.93
CA ALA A 461 8.49 18.09 -24.68
C ALA A 461 8.11 18.09 -23.18
N GLY A 462 7.94 19.28 -22.59
CA GLY A 462 7.68 19.44 -21.16
C GLY A 462 6.22 19.24 -20.77
N ARG A 463 5.99 18.68 -19.58
CA ARG A 463 4.65 18.47 -19.00
C ARG A 463 4.15 19.76 -18.35
N LEU A 464 2.93 20.19 -18.68
CA LEU A 464 2.30 21.38 -18.09
C LEU A 464 1.52 20.99 -16.82
N ARG A 465 1.42 21.93 -15.89
CA ARG A 465 0.67 21.81 -14.64
C ARG A 465 -0.36 22.91 -14.52
N CYS A 466 -1.45 22.61 -13.81
CA CYS A 466 -2.50 23.54 -13.47
C CYS A 466 -2.77 23.50 -11.97
N THR A 467 -2.97 24.68 -11.37
CA THR A 467 -3.42 24.80 -9.98
C THR A 467 -4.88 25.22 -9.95
N VAL A 468 -5.72 24.39 -9.36
CA VAL A 468 -7.10 24.69 -8.99
C VAL A 468 -7.11 25.25 -7.57
N ALA A 469 -7.63 26.46 -7.39
CA ALA A 469 -7.83 27.08 -6.08
C ALA A 469 -9.24 27.70 -5.99
N MET A 470 -10.02 27.29 -5.00
CA MET A 470 -11.40 27.76 -4.77
C MET A 470 -11.78 27.57 -3.29
N GLY A 471 -12.94 28.08 -2.87
CA GLY A 471 -13.50 27.80 -1.56
C GLY A 471 -14.03 26.38 -1.44
N VAL A 472 -13.93 25.76 -0.25
CA VAL A 472 -14.43 24.39 0.01
C VAL A 472 -15.95 24.31 -0.14
N THR A 473 -16.67 25.42 0.10
CA THR A 473 -18.13 25.52 0.01
C THR A 473 -18.63 26.04 -1.34
N ASP A 474 -17.74 26.36 -2.28
CA ASP A 474 -18.14 26.84 -3.59
C ASP A 474 -18.82 25.72 -4.40
N ASP A 475 -19.97 26.03 -4.99
CA ASP A 475 -20.66 25.15 -5.93
C ASP A 475 -20.20 25.49 -7.36
N VAL A 476 -19.69 24.50 -8.08
CA VAL A 476 -19.17 24.66 -9.46
C VAL A 476 -20.27 25.09 -10.45
N ASP A 477 -21.54 24.78 -10.14
CA ASP A 477 -22.69 25.18 -10.95
C ASP A 477 -23.19 26.60 -10.64
N SER A 478 -22.64 27.24 -9.61
CA SER A 478 -23.01 28.59 -9.14
C SER A 478 -22.09 29.69 -9.69
N ASP A 479 -22.44 30.95 -9.40
CA ASP A 479 -21.63 32.14 -9.68
C ASP A 479 -20.77 32.56 -8.47
N SER A 480 -20.56 31.66 -7.50
CA SER A 480 -19.75 31.91 -6.31
C SER A 480 -18.33 31.35 -6.43
N TRP A 481 -17.36 32.12 -5.93
CA TRP A 481 -15.96 31.73 -5.83
C TRP A 481 -15.31 32.34 -4.59
N PHE A 482 -14.66 31.55 -3.75
CA PHE A 482 -14.22 31.90 -2.39
C PHE A 482 -15.35 32.55 -1.56
N GLY A 483 -16.55 31.98 -1.63
CA GLY A 483 -17.72 32.40 -0.85
C GLY A 483 -18.29 33.78 -1.23
N ARG A 484 -17.89 34.35 -2.37
CA ARG A 484 -18.40 35.63 -2.91
C ARG A 484 -18.81 35.50 -4.37
N PRO A 485 -19.66 36.39 -4.92
CA PRO A 485 -19.97 36.37 -6.36
C PRO A 485 -18.73 36.64 -7.21
N ILE A 486 -18.56 35.96 -8.34
CA ILE A 486 -17.41 36.13 -9.24
C ILE A 486 -17.29 37.59 -9.72
N ALA A 487 -18.41 38.29 -9.92
CA ALA A 487 -18.41 39.72 -10.29
C ALA A 487 -17.68 40.59 -9.25
N GLN A 488 -17.84 40.31 -7.95
CA GLN A 488 -17.18 41.04 -6.88
C GLN A 488 -15.67 40.72 -6.83
N PHE A 489 -15.27 39.49 -7.16
CA PHE A 489 -13.87 39.15 -7.34
C PHE A 489 -13.26 39.96 -8.49
N LEU A 490 -13.93 40.01 -9.64
CA LEU A 490 -13.42 40.69 -10.84
C LEU A 490 -13.19 42.18 -10.57
N GLU A 491 -14.13 42.83 -9.87
CA GLU A 491 -13.99 44.22 -9.44
C GLU A 491 -12.77 44.42 -8.53
N ALA A 492 -12.61 43.59 -7.48
CA ALA A 492 -11.47 43.66 -6.57
C ALA A 492 -10.12 43.39 -7.27
N ALA A 493 -10.10 42.42 -8.18
CA ALA A 493 -8.93 42.07 -8.98
C ALA A 493 -8.64 43.06 -10.12
N GLY A 494 -9.57 43.96 -10.43
CA GLY A 494 -9.52 44.86 -11.60
C GLY A 494 -9.45 44.09 -12.93
N TRP A 495 -10.25 43.02 -13.04
CA TRP A 495 -10.42 42.19 -14.23
C TRP A 495 -11.84 42.42 -14.80
N ASP A 496 -12.01 42.15 -16.09
CA ASP A 496 -13.28 42.22 -16.81
C ASP A 496 -13.85 40.83 -17.05
N ALA A 497 -15.17 40.72 -17.29
CA ALA A 497 -15.83 39.45 -17.60
C ALA A 497 -15.21 38.74 -18.84
N ARG A 498 -14.67 39.51 -19.80
CA ARG A 498 -13.98 39.00 -20.99
C ARG A 498 -12.63 38.35 -20.69
N ASP A 499 -12.04 38.62 -19.51
CA ASP A 499 -10.80 37.96 -19.10
C ASP A 499 -11.04 36.49 -18.69
N VAL A 500 -12.28 36.13 -18.34
CA VAL A 500 -12.63 34.84 -17.73
C VAL A 500 -13.69 34.04 -18.49
N TRP A 501 -14.51 34.66 -19.33
CA TRP A 501 -15.46 34.00 -20.24
C TRP A 501 -15.24 34.44 -21.69
N GLU A 502 -15.36 33.51 -22.64
CA GLU A 502 -15.34 33.82 -24.08
C GLU A 502 -16.70 34.42 -24.49
N SER A 503 -16.65 35.56 -25.19
CA SER A 503 -17.83 36.22 -25.73
C SER A 503 -18.16 35.68 -27.13
N ASP A 504 -18.60 34.44 -27.21
CA ASP A 504 -19.13 33.90 -28.48
C ASP A 504 -20.63 34.15 -28.53
N GLN A 505 -21.05 35.36 -28.93
CA GLN A 505 -22.25 35.59 -29.74
C GLN A 505 -22.11 36.91 -30.52
N GLU A 506 -22.14 36.80 -31.84
CA GLU A 506 -22.49 37.89 -32.75
C GLU A 506 -23.86 38.47 -32.37
N GLU A 507 -24.01 39.76 -32.62
CA GLU A 507 -25.21 40.57 -32.37
C GLU A 507 -26.51 39.85 -32.82
N GLY A 508 -27.30 39.37 -31.85
CA GLY A 508 -28.55 38.69 -32.17
C GLY A 508 -29.41 38.34 -30.95
N GLY A 509 -30.09 39.32 -30.37
CA GLY A 509 -31.26 39.09 -29.53
C GLY A 509 -31.02 39.04 -28.03
N ALA A 510 -31.46 40.09 -27.34
CA ALA A 510 -31.57 40.15 -25.89
C ALA A 510 -32.68 39.21 -25.40
N GLU A 511 -32.39 37.91 -25.27
CA GLU A 511 -33.18 36.94 -24.50
C GLU A 511 -32.38 35.63 -24.29
N GLY A 512 -31.20 35.77 -23.67
CA GLY A 512 -30.32 34.65 -23.35
C GLY A 512 -29.20 35.09 -22.42
N ALA A 513 -29.51 35.42 -21.17
CA ALA A 513 -28.50 35.60 -20.14
C ALA A 513 -27.80 34.25 -19.88
N GLY A 514 -26.78 33.94 -20.69
CA GLY A 514 -25.92 32.78 -20.49
C GLY A 514 -25.33 32.83 -19.09
N HIS A 515 -25.70 31.86 -18.26
CA HIS A 515 -25.39 31.83 -16.84
C HIS A 515 -23.87 31.84 -16.61
N CYS A 516 -23.33 32.90 -15.99
CA CYS A 516 -21.92 33.00 -15.60
C CYS A 516 -21.60 32.01 -14.46
N ARG A 517 -21.24 30.77 -14.81
CA ARG A 517 -20.93 29.70 -13.84
C ARG A 517 -19.43 29.55 -13.62
N LEU A 518 -19.05 29.10 -12.42
CA LEU A 518 -17.67 28.74 -12.11
C LEU A 518 -17.14 27.61 -13.03
N TRP A 519 -18.00 26.67 -13.41
CA TRP A 519 -17.69 25.55 -14.31
C TRP A 519 -16.96 25.95 -15.61
N GLU A 520 -17.40 27.05 -16.22
CA GLU A 520 -16.91 27.53 -17.52
C GLU A 520 -15.88 28.66 -17.38
N CYS A 521 -15.62 29.11 -16.15
CA CYS A 521 -14.78 30.27 -15.85
C CYS A 521 -13.29 29.95 -15.95
N ARG A 522 -12.54 30.69 -16.80
CA ARG A 522 -11.10 30.48 -17.05
C ARG A 522 -10.20 31.12 -15.99
N LEU A 523 -10.22 30.56 -14.79
CA LEU A 523 -9.49 31.09 -13.63
C LEU A 523 -8.19 30.33 -13.32
N PHE A 524 -8.01 29.12 -13.84
CA PHE A 524 -6.96 28.22 -13.36
C PHE A 524 -5.71 28.32 -14.24
N PRO A 525 -4.57 28.84 -13.72
CA PRO A 525 -3.39 29.12 -14.52
C PRO A 525 -2.65 27.84 -14.94
N LEU A 526 -2.06 27.89 -16.13
CA LEU A 526 -1.16 26.85 -16.66
C LEU A 526 0.31 27.29 -16.56
N TYR A 527 1.17 26.37 -16.14
CA TYR A 527 2.61 26.62 -15.99
C TYR A 527 3.44 25.34 -16.21
N SER A 528 4.75 25.49 -16.43
CA SER A 528 5.67 24.36 -16.66
C SER A 528 6.16 23.74 -15.37
N GLY A 529 6.22 22.41 -15.30
CA GLY A 529 6.67 21.68 -14.12
C GLY A 529 8.16 21.29 -14.10
N ASP A 530 8.90 21.50 -15.20
CA ASP A 530 10.23 20.91 -15.39
C ASP A 530 11.41 21.88 -15.15
N GLY A 531 12.49 21.37 -14.52
CA GLY A 531 13.82 22.00 -14.44
C GLY A 531 13.87 23.32 -13.66
N ASP A 532 14.56 24.33 -14.23
CA ASP A 532 14.68 25.70 -13.68
C ASP A 532 13.32 26.41 -13.47
N GLY A 533 12.20 25.81 -13.94
CA GLY A 533 10.83 26.29 -13.77
C GLY A 533 10.15 25.89 -12.46
N GLU A 534 10.77 25.10 -11.58
CA GLU A 534 10.14 24.67 -10.32
C GLU A 534 9.90 25.84 -9.35
N ALA A 535 10.83 26.80 -9.30
CA ALA A 535 10.65 28.04 -8.52
C ALA A 535 9.53 28.93 -9.09
N ASP A 536 9.39 28.96 -10.42
CA ASP A 536 8.32 29.68 -11.12
C ASP A 536 6.95 29.04 -10.83
N ALA A 537 6.85 27.71 -10.90
CA ALA A 537 5.67 26.94 -10.54
C ALA A 537 5.22 27.18 -9.09
N HIS A 538 6.15 27.17 -8.13
CA HIS A 538 5.85 27.50 -6.74
C HIS A 538 5.29 28.92 -6.57
N ALA A 539 5.84 29.89 -7.30
CA ALA A 539 5.40 31.27 -7.24
C ALA A 539 4.00 31.46 -7.85
N VAL A 540 3.71 30.81 -8.99
CA VAL A 540 2.39 30.83 -9.63
C VAL A 540 1.34 30.16 -8.74
N ARG A 541 1.67 29.01 -8.15
CA ARG A 541 0.77 28.33 -7.20
C ARG A 541 0.48 29.17 -5.97
N ARG A 542 1.51 29.77 -5.36
CA ARG A 542 1.34 30.65 -4.20
C ARG A 542 0.46 31.85 -4.57
N ALA A 543 0.73 32.47 -5.71
CA ALA A 543 -0.10 33.56 -6.23
C ALA A 543 -1.56 33.13 -6.38
N ALA A 544 -1.84 31.97 -6.98
CA ALA A 544 -3.20 31.47 -7.16
C ALA A 544 -3.93 31.22 -5.83
N VAL A 545 -3.24 30.77 -4.78
CA VAL A 545 -3.88 30.50 -3.48
C VAL A 545 -4.08 31.78 -2.67
N GLU A 546 -3.06 32.62 -2.55
CA GLU A 546 -3.09 33.83 -1.72
C GLU A 546 -3.88 34.96 -2.38
N ALA A 547 -3.65 35.21 -3.68
CA ALA A 547 -4.25 36.35 -4.36
C ALA A 547 -5.72 36.13 -4.72
N TYR A 548 -6.15 34.88 -4.96
CA TYR A 548 -7.56 34.59 -5.21
C TYR A 548 -8.41 34.59 -3.95
N SER A 549 -7.85 34.22 -2.80
CA SER A 549 -8.56 34.26 -1.52
C SER A 549 -8.75 35.68 -0.97
N ASP A 550 -7.78 36.58 -1.22
CA ASP A 550 -7.86 38.00 -0.84
C ASP A 550 -7.49 38.96 -2.00
N PRO A 551 -8.36 39.11 -3.02
CA PRO A 551 -8.07 39.93 -4.19
C PRO A 551 -8.00 41.44 -3.88
N ALA A 552 -8.53 41.88 -2.73
CA ALA A 552 -8.55 43.29 -2.33
C ALA A 552 -7.24 43.73 -1.66
N CYS A 553 -6.39 42.79 -1.22
CA CYS A 553 -5.11 43.09 -0.59
C CYS A 553 -4.14 43.76 -1.59
N PRO A 554 -3.65 44.98 -1.32
CA PRO A 554 -2.74 45.68 -2.23
C PRO A 554 -1.44 44.90 -2.50
N ALA A 555 -0.98 44.07 -1.55
CA ALA A 555 0.22 43.25 -1.71
C ALA A 555 0.06 42.13 -2.74
N HIS A 556 -1.18 41.72 -3.05
CA HIS A 556 -1.48 40.67 -4.01
C HIS A 556 -1.68 41.19 -5.44
N ARG A 557 -1.70 42.51 -5.65
CA ARG A 557 -1.87 43.11 -6.99
C ARG A 557 -0.85 42.60 -8.03
N PRO A 558 0.46 42.54 -7.74
CA PRO A 558 1.44 42.01 -8.69
C PRO A 558 1.22 40.53 -9.02
N SER A 559 0.73 39.75 -8.04
CA SER A 559 0.39 38.34 -8.21
C SER A 559 -0.83 38.17 -9.11
N LEU A 560 -1.88 39.00 -8.95
CA LEU A 560 -3.05 39.00 -9.82
C LEU A 560 -2.70 39.41 -11.24
N ASP A 561 -1.89 40.45 -11.43
CA ASP A 561 -1.46 40.88 -12.76
C ASP A 561 -0.67 39.77 -13.48
N ARG A 562 0.19 39.06 -12.74
CA ARG A 562 0.91 37.89 -13.25
C ARG A 562 -0.03 36.73 -13.60
N LEU A 563 -1.02 36.42 -12.76
CA LEU A 563 -2.02 35.38 -13.04
C LEU A 563 -2.88 35.75 -14.25
N ARG A 564 -3.16 37.05 -14.46
CA ARG A 564 -3.88 37.55 -15.63
C ARG A 564 -3.12 37.35 -16.93
N ALA A 565 -1.80 37.47 -16.89
CA ALA A 565 -0.95 37.30 -18.05
C ALA A 565 -0.69 35.83 -18.45
N LEU A 566 -0.97 34.88 -17.55
CA LEU A 566 -0.77 33.45 -17.82
C LEU A 566 -1.95 32.87 -18.61
N PRO A 567 -1.71 31.86 -19.45
CA PRO A 567 -2.79 31.08 -20.04
C PRO A 567 -3.59 30.39 -18.92
N ARG A 568 -4.91 30.52 -18.96
CA ARG A 568 -5.85 29.99 -17.95
C ARG A 568 -6.90 29.11 -18.60
N VAL A 569 -7.33 28.10 -17.86
CA VAL A 569 -8.34 27.12 -18.26
C VAL A 569 -9.51 27.11 -17.28
N SER A 570 -10.65 26.56 -17.71
CA SER A 570 -11.84 26.34 -16.89
C SER A 570 -11.89 24.92 -16.32
N LEU A 571 -12.78 24.67 -15.34
CA LEU A 571 -13.02 23.31 -14.83
C LEU A 571 -13.55 22.39 -15.93
N ALA A 572 -14.45 22.90 -16.78
CA ALA A 572 -14.95 22.17 -17.94
C ALA A 572 -13.83 21.71 -18.88
N HIS A 573 -12.87 22.60 -19.15
CA HIS A 573 -11.72 22.27 -19.98
C HIS A 573 -10.78 21.28 -19.28
N LEU A 574 -10.48 21.49 -17.98
CA LEU A 574 -9.66 20.57 -17.20
C LEU A 574 -10.25 19.16 -17.17
N LEU A 575 -11.58 19.03 -17.04
CA LEU A 575 -12.24 17.74 -17.06
C LEU A 575 -12.10 17.04 -18.43
N ALA A 576 -12.05 17.80 -19.52
CA ALA A 576 -11.91 17.27 -20.87
C ALA A 576 -10.47 16.91 -21.25
N THR A 577 -9.46 17.53 -20.63
CA THR A 577 -8.03 17.41 -21.03
C THR A 577 -7.11 16.79 -19.99
N ALA A 578 -7.55 16.62 -18.74
CA ALA A 578 -6.74 15.95 -17.72
C ALA A 578 -6.57 14.46 -18.04
N LEU A 579 -5.36 13.94 -17.85
CA LEU A 579 -5.07 12.50 -17.96
C LEU A 579 -5.00 11.87 -16.55
N PRO A 580 -5.97 11.05 -16.16
CA PRO A 580 -5.94 10.32 -14.89
C PRO A 580 -4.70 9.41 -14.73
N HIS A 581 -4.23 8.74 -15.79
CA HIS A 581 -3.21 7.69 -15.65
C HIS A 581 -1.84 8.17 -15.11
N PRO A 582 -1.19 9.25 -15.63
CA PRO A 582 0.06 9.76 -15.08
C PRO A 582 -0.07 10.21 -13.61
N GLU A 583 -1.20 10.79 -13.23
CA GLU A 583 -1.50 11.20 -11.86
C GLU A 583 -1.63 9.99 -10.93
N LEU A 584 -2.29 8.91 -11.38
CA LEU A 584 -2.38 7.65 -10.62
C LEU A 584 -1.00 7.01 -10.41
N LEU A 585 -0.18 6.93 -11.45
CA LEU A 585 1.19 6.43 -11.35
C LEU A 585 2.03 7.27 -10.39
N TRP A 586 1.90 8.59 -10.43
CA TRP A 586 2.60 9.47 -9.51
C TRP A 586 2.19 9.23 -8.06
N ARG A 587 0.89 9.08 -7.78
CA ARG A 587 0.38 8.80 -6.42
C ARG A 587 0.80 7.43 -5.90
N ASP A 588 0.86 6.42 -6.76
CA ASP A 588 1.42 5.11 -6.42
C ASP A 588 2.91 5.25 -6.04
N ASN A 589 3.68 5.98 -6.86
CA ASN A 589 5.09 6.27 -6.60
C ASN A 589 5.32 7.10 -5.33
N LEU A 590 4.38 7.97 -4.99
CA LEU A 590 4.38 8.72 -3.73
C LEU A 590 4.22 7.77 -2.53
N GLY A 591 3.37 6.74 -2.63
CA GLY A 591 3.23 5.73 -1.59
C GLY A 591 4.53 4.99 -1.29
N PHE A 592 5.30 4.63 -2.33
CA PHE A 592 6.64 4.06 -2.15
C PHE A 592 7.61 5.06 -1.51
N SER A 593 7.51 6.32 -1.90
CA SER A 593 8.31 7.39 -1.32
C SER A 593 8.00 7.57 0.17
N VAL A 594 6.72 7.52 0.58
CA VAL A 594 6.33 7.56 1.99
C VAL A 594 6.90 6.38 2.76
N ALA A 595 6.74 5.16 2.24
CA ALA A 595 7.29 3.98 2.89
C ALA A 595 8.81 4.08 3.07
N ARG A 596 9.53 4.63 2.08
CA ARG A 596 10.96 4.94 2.19
C ARG A 596 11.27 5.90 3.33
N GLU A 597 10.56 7.03 3.42
CA GLU A 597 10.78 8.01 4.49
C GLU A 597 10.53 7.40 5.89
N LYS A 598 9.47 6.61 6.04
CA LYS A 598 9.19 5.88 7.29
C LYS A 598 10.31 4.90 7.64
N MET A 599 10.76 4.07 6.69
CA MET A 599 11.86 3.13 6.93
C MET A 599 13.14 3.85 7.37
N GLN A 600 13.48 4.96 6.72
CA GLN A 600 14.64 5.77 7.09
C GLN A 600 14.49 6.36 8.49
N GLN A 601 13.32 6.90 8.84
CA GLN A 601 13.04 7.40 10.19
C GLN A 601 13.19 6.29 11.24
N VAL A 602 12.57 5.13 11.02
CA VAL A 602 12.61 4.00 11.98
C VAL A 602 14.04 3.53 12.20
N LEU A 603 14.83 3.39 11.12
CA LEU A 603 16.23 2.96 11.20
C LEU A 603 17.11 4.01 11.89
N LEU A 604 17.07 5.26 11.45
CA LEU A 604 17.94 6.33 11.95
C LEU A 604 17.58 6.77 13.37
N ALA A 605 16.30 6.75 13.74
CA ALA A 605 15.85 7.04 15.10
C ALA A 605 16.02 5.86 16.05
N ARG A 606 16.46 4.68 15.56
CA ARG A 606 16.52 3.42 16.31
C ARG A 606 15.17 3.04 16.95
N SER A 607 14.06 3.41 16.30
CA SER A 607 12.69 3.11 16.76
C SER A 607 12.43 1.61 16.78
N ASP A 608 11.52 1.12 17.63
CA ASP A 608 11.20 -0.29 17.72
C ASP A 608 10.21 -0.85 16.70
N GLU A 609 9.67 0.04 15.87
CA GLU A 609 8.69 -0.28 14.84
C GLU A 609 9.15 -1.37 13.87
N CYS A 610 8.22 -2.25 13.51
CA CYS A 610 8.45 -3.33 12.56
C CYS A 610 8.52 -2.78 11.13
N LEU A 611 9.56 -3.13 10.39
CA LEU A 611 9.74 -2.70 9.00
C LEU A 611 8.99 -3.60 8.00
N LEU A 612 8.60 -4.83 8.39
CA LEU A 612 7.98 -5.80 7.48
C LEU A 612 6.69 -5.28 6.80
N PRO A 613 5.77 -4.59 7.51
CA PRO A 613 4.58 -4.01 6.86
C PRO A 613 4.93 -2.97 5.79
N LEU A 614 6.08 -2.30 5.91
CA LEU A 614 6.54 -1.31 4.92
C LEU A 614 7.11 -1.97 3.66
N PHE A 615 7.46 -3.26 3.68
CA PHE A 615 8.01 -3.98 2.52
C PHE A 615 6.93 -4.46 1.56
N GLU A 616 5.76 -4.79 2.10
CA GLU A 616 4.68 -5.41 1.36
C GLU A 616 4.25 -4.64 0.08
N PRO A 617 4.10 -3.29 0.10
CA PRO A 617 3.75 -2.55 -1.11
C PRO A 617 4.76 -2.80 -2.25
N PHE A 618 6.05 -2.88 -1.92
CA PHE A 618 7.12 -3.10 -2.90
C PHE A 618 7.13 -4.55 -3.41
N VAL A 619 6.87 -5.52 -2.53
CA VAL A 619 6.78 -6.95 -2.88
C VAL A 619 5.62 -7.19 -3.84
N ARG A 620 4.43 -6.68 -3.52
CA ARG A 620 3.24 -6.77 -4.39
C ARG A 620 3.45 -6.08 -5.74
N ALA A 621 4.12 -4.93 -5.73
CA ALA A 621 4.44 -4.19 -6.95
C ALA A 621 5.62 -4.76 -7.75
N LYS A 622 6.32 -5.78 -7.23
CA LYS A 622 7.57 -6.33 -7.79
C LYS A 622 8.62 -5.23 -8.05
N ARG A 623 8.79 -4.32 -7.08
CA ARG A 623 9.74 -3.19 -7.12
C ARG A 623 10.86 -3.33 -6.09
N PRO A 624 11.71 -4.37 -6.17
CA PRO A 624 12.81 -4.55 -5.23
C PRO A 624 13.88 -3.47 -5.36
N ASP A 625 13.98 -2.81 -6.52
CA ASP A 625 14.88 -1.70 -6.79
C ASP A 625 14.68 -0.53 -5.80
N LEU A 626 13.43 -0.12 -5.58
CA LEU A 626 13.10 1.01 -4.71
C LEU A 626 13.31 0.67 -3.23
N LEU A 627 12.94 -0.55 -2.80
CA LEU A 627 13.07 -0.97 -1.41
C LEU A 627 14.53 -1.20 -1.02
N LEU A 628 15.29 -1.92 -1.84
CA LEU A 628 16.67 -2.25 -1.53
C LEU A 628 17.56 -1.01 -1.57
N SER A 629 17.35 -0.10 -2.54
CA SER A 629 18.09 1.17 -2.60
C SER A 629 17.80 2.08 -1.40
N ALA A 630 16.57 2.08 -0.88
CA ALA A 630 16.22 2.80 0.34
C ALA A 630 16.97 2.29 1.56
N LEU A 631 17.02 0.97 1.75
CA LEU A 631 17.72 0.32 2.86
C LEU A 631 19.24 0.47 2.75
N ASP A 632 19.80 0.34 1.54
CA ASP A 632 21.23 0.60 1.29
C ASP A 632 21.59 2.05 1.60
N SER A 633 20.74 3.01 1.21
CA SER A 633 20.96 4.44 1.47
C SER A 633 20.95 4.75 2.98
N ALA A 634 20.02 4.15 3.72
CA ALA A 634 19.98 4.27 5.19
C ALA A 634 21.25 3.67 5.83
N GLY A 635 21.69 2.49 5.37
CA GLY A 635 22.92 1.86 5.83
C GLY A 635 24.17 2.69 5.52
N ILE A 636 24.27 3.27 4.31
CA ILE A 636 25.39 4.14 3.92
C ILE A 636 25.41 5.42 4.75
N GLN A 637 24.25 6.04 4.98
CA GLN A 637 24.14 7.23 5.83
C GLN A 637 24.60 6.93 7.26
N ALA A 638 24.16 5.80 7.82
CA ALA A 638 24.59 5.33 9.13
C ALA A 638 26.10 5.03 9.18
N ALA A 639 26.65 4.40 8.15
CA ALA A 639 28.08 4.12 8.04
C ALA A 639 28.92 5.41 8.09
N ARG A 640 28.49 6.46 7.38
CA ARG A 640 29.14 7.79 7.41
C ARG A 640 29.05 8.47 8.76
N ALA A 641 27.94 8.26 9.47
CA ALA A 641 27.76 8.75 10.84
C ALA A 641 28.50 7.90 11.89
N GLY A 642 29.13 6.79 11.51
CA GLY A 642 29.79 5.86 12.44
C GLY A 642 28.81 5.01 13.26
N ASP A 643 27.54 4.92 12.86
CA ASP A 643 26.51 4.17 13.57
C ASP A 643 26.46 2.70 13.11
N ALA A 644 27.34 1.88 13.68
CA ALA A 644 27.45 0.45 13.38
C ALA A 644 26.16 -0.34 13.66
N LEU A 645 25.32 0.12 14.60
CA LEU A 645 24.07 -0.54 14.97
C LEU A 645 23.03 -0.39 13.85
N VAL A 646 22.88 0.83 13.34
CA VAL A 646 21.94 1.09 12.23
C VAL A 646 22.42 0.42 10.94
N VAL A 647 23.74 0.35 10.70
CA VAL A 647 24.31 -0.45 9.60
C VAL A 647 23.88 -1.92 9.72
N MET A 648 24.07 -2.54 10.90
CA MET A 648 23.69 -3.93 11.16
C MET A 648 22.18 -4.16 10.92
N ARG A 649 21.34 -3.27 11.47
CA ARG A 649 19.88 -3.36 11.32
C ARG A 649 19.44 -3.19 9.87
N SER A 650 20.11 -2.32 9.10
CA SER A 650 19.85 -2.15 7.66
C SER A 650 20.18 -3.43 6.88
N LEU A 651 21.30 -4.09 7.19
CA LEU A 651 21.67 -5.37 6.57
C LEU A 651 20.66 -6.49 6.88
N ALA A 652 20.19 -6.56 8.13
CA ALA A 652 19.15 -7.51 8.52
C ALA A 652 17.81 -7.23 7.81
N ALA A 653 17.42 -5.95 7.74
CA ALA A 653 16.23 -5.52 7.01
C ALA A 653 16.30 -5.86 5.51
N ILE A 654 17.48 -5.77 4.88
CA ILE A 654 17.69 -6.20 3.50
C ILE A 654 17.50 -7.72 3.36
N ALA A 655 17.96 -8.51 4.32
CA ALA A 655 17.73 -9.95 4.33
C ALA A 655 16.23 -10.27 4.39
N ASP A 656 15.48 -9.57 5.24
CA ASP A 656 14.02 -9.73 5.34
C ASP A 656 13.30 -9.30 4.06
N ALA A 657 13.70 -8.18 3.46
CA ALA A 657 13.16 -7.72 2.18
C ALA A 657 13.39 -8.75 1.06
N LEU A 658 14.61 -9.27 0.94
CA LEU A 658 14.94 -10.31 -0.03
C LEU A 658 14.13 -11.60 0.19
N ALA A 659 13.92 -12.01 1.44
CA ALA A 659 13.09 -13.17 1.77
C ALA A 659 11.62 -12.94 1.38
N ALA A 660 11.10 -11.74 1.60
CA ALA A 660 9.75 -11.36 1.20
C ALA A 660 9.57 -11.40 -0.33
N PHE A 661 10.57 -10.95 -1.10
CA PHE A 661 10.56 -11.07 -2.57
C PHE A 661 10.72 -12.51 -3.09
N ALA A 662 11.52 -13.33 -2.40
CA ALA A 662 11.72 -14.73 -2.78
C ALA A 662 10.44 -15.57 -2.60
N GLY A 663 9.66 -15.28 -1.56
CA GLY A 663 8.40 -15.96 -1.28
C GLY A 663 8.58 -17.38 -0.72
N PRO A 664 7.47 -18.07 -0.38
CA PRO A 664 7.50 -19.30 0.42
C PRO A 664 8.05 -20.53 -0.33
N ARG A 665 8.17 -20.47 -1.66
CA ARG A 665 8.65 -21.59 -2.49
C ARG A 665 10.15 -21.55 -2.76
N ALA A 666 10.86 -20.50 -2.33
CA ALA A 666 12.27 -20.28 -2.63
C ALA A 666 13.25 -21.13 -1.79
N GLY A 667 12.73 -22.05 -0.97
CA GLY A 667 13.51 -22.88 -0.06
C GLY A 667 13.76 -22.23 1.30
N LEU A 668 14.69 -22.80 2.06
CA LEU A 668 14.93 -22.42 3.46
C LEU A 668 15.89 -21.24 3.57
N ARG A 669 15.62 -20.38 4.55
CA ARG A 669 16.54 -19.32 4.99
C ARG A 669 17.78 -19.87 5.70
N SER A 670 17.74 -21.11 6.19
CA SER A 670 18.90 -21.82 6.75
C SER A 670 19.88 -22.27 5.65
N GLY A 671 21.17 -22.35 6.00
CA GLY A 671 22.23 -22.85 5.12
C GLY A 671 23.49 -21.98 5.06
N PRO A 672 24.52 -22.43 4.30
CA PRO A 672 25.81 -21.78 4.25
C PRO A 672 25.89 -20.52 3.39
N ALA A 673 26.76 -19.61 3.80
CA ALA A 673 26.95 -18.26 3.28
C ALA A 673 28.42 -17.97 2.87
N ARG A 674 29.19 -18.98 2.42
CA ARG A 674 30.61 -18.87 2.01
C ARG A 674 30.86 -18.81 0.50
N ASN A 675 29.98 -18.15 -0.22
CA ASN A 675 30.23 -17.96 -1.64
C ASN A 675 31.41 -16.99 -1.80
N SER A 676 32.46 -17.40 -2.52
CA SER A 676 33.68 -16.62 -2.69
C SER A 676 33.43 -15.23 -3.28
N ARG A 677 32.35 -15.05 -4.05
CA ARG A 677 31.94 -13.74 -4.59
C ARG A 677 31.56 -12.72 -3.52
N TRP A 678 31.14 -13.17 -2.33
CA TRP A 678 30.72 -12.30 -1.23
C TRP A 678 31.84 -12.06 -0.21
N GLN A 679 32.98 -12.76 -0.34
CA GLN A 679 34.06 -12.71 0.66
C GLN A 679 34.68 -11.31 0.80
N ALA A 680 34.87 -10.61 -0.33
CA ALA A 680 35.41 -9.25 -0.32
C ALA A 680 34.56 -8.29 0.54
N ALA A 681 33.23 -8.41 0.49
CA ALA A 681 32.34 -7.62 1.33
C ALA A 681 32.52 -7.94 2.83
N PHE A 682 32.68 -9.21 3.19
CA PHE A 682 32.90 -9.61 4.58
C PHE A 682 34.24 -9.13 5.12
N ASP A 683 35.29 -9.15 4.28
CA ASP A 683 36.61 -8.63 4.66
C ASP A 683 36.57 -7.10 4.90
N LEU A 684 35.80 -6.38 4.07
CA LEU A 684 35.54 -4.93 4.28
C LEU A 684 34.77 -4.65 5.57
N LEU A 685 33.74 -5.45 5.90
CA LEU A 685 33.02 -5.33 7.17
C LEU A 685 33.95 -5.57 8.36
N ALA A 686 34.74 -6.65 8.32
CA ALA A 686 35.70 -6.98 9.37
C ALA A 686 36.76 -5.87 9.54
N GLY A 687 37.16 -5.22 8.46
CA GLY A 687 38.02 -4.04 8.45
C GLY A 687 37.33 -2.72 8.84
N GLN A 688 36.06 -2.75 9.27
CA GLN A 688 35.24 -1.59 9.65
C GLN A 688 35.05 -0.55 8.53
N ARG A 689 35.18 -0.95 7.26
CA ARG A 689 34.94 -0.12 6.07
C ARG A 689 33.49 -0.28 5.60
N PHE A 690 32.55 0.11 6.46
CA PHE A 690 31.12 -0.22 6.31
C PHE A 690 30.49 0.29 5.01
N GLU A 691 30.78 1.53 4.61
CA GLU A 691 30.18 2.12 3.40
C GLU A 691 30.59 1.35 2.13
N GLU A 692 31.86 0.95 2.02
CA GLU A 692 32.37 0.18 0.89
C GLU A 692 31.82 -1.25 0.90
N ALA A 693 31.71 -1.86 2.08
CA ALA A 693 31.10 -3.18 2.23
C ALA A 693 29.65 -3.21 1.77
N ILE A 694 28.83 -2.21 2.12
CA ILE A 694 27.42 -2.15 1.70
C ILE A 694 27.32 -2.07 0.17
N ARG A 695 28.19 -1.27 -0.48
CA ARG A 695 28.23 -1.19 -1.94
C ARG A 695 28.61 -2.51 -2.60
N GLU A 696 29.60 -3.19 -2.06
CA GLU A 696 30.02 -4.51 -2.56
C GLU A 696 28.89 -5.54 -2.41
N LEU A 697 28.22 -5.58 -1.25
CA LEU A 697 27.05 -6.44 -1.04
C LEU A 697 25.94 -6.14 -2.05
N ALA A 698 25.63 -4.86 -2.26
CA ALA A 698 24.61 -4.43 -3.21
C ALA A 698 24.95 -4.82 -4.66
N GLN A 699 26.23 -4.73 -5.06
CA GLN A 699 26.70 -5.15 -6.37
C GLN A 699 26.54 -6.66 -6.59
N GLN A 700 26.96 -7.48 -5.62
CA GLN A 700 26.80 -8.94 -5.69
C GLN A 700 25.33 -9.36 -5.68
N ARG A 701 24.50 -8.69 -4.87
CA ARG A 701 23.05 -8.87 -4.83
C ARG A 701 22.43 -8.58 -6.20
N ALA A 702 22.74 -7.45 -6.82
CA ALA A 702 22.23 -7.08 -8.14
C ALA A 702 22.58 -8.12 -9.21
N ALA A 703 23.83 -8.64 -9.19
CA ALA A 703 24.26 -9.69 -10.11
C ALA A 703 23.48 -11.01 -9.95
N TRP A 704 22.99 -11.32 -8.75
CA TRP A 704 22.17 -12.53 -8.49
C TRP A 704 20.71 -12.30 -8.83
N MET A 705 20.18 -11.10 -8.55
CA MET A 705 18.83 -10.70 -8.92
C MET A 705 18.59 -10.70 -10.43
N ALA A 706 19.61 -10.41 -11.24
CA ALA A 706 19.53 -10.41 -12.70
C ALA A 706 19.10 -11.75 -13.33
N TRP A 707 19.20 -12.85 -12.58
CA TRP A 707 18.79 -14.19 -13.04
C TRP A 707 17.32 -14.51 -12.73
N GLU A 708 16.60 -13.62 -12.04
CA GLU A 708 15.17 -13.73 -11.71
C GLU A 708 14.73 -15.06 -11.08
N THR A 709 15.61 -15.72 -10.33
CA THR A 709 15.31 -17.00 -9.65
C THR A 709 15.08 -16.80 -8.14
N PRO A 710 13.92 -17.22 -7.60
CA PRO A 710 13.62 -17.11 -6.16
C PRO A 710 14.68 -17.78 -5.26
N GLU A 711 15.28 -18.88 -5.69
CA GLU A 711 16.28 -19.62 -4.94
C GLU A 711 17.59 -18.81 -4.78
N LEU A 712 17.98 -18.04 -5.78
CA LEU A 712 19.14 -17.15 -5.68
C LEU A 712 18.86 -16.00 -4.71
N LEU A 713 17.64 -15.46 -4.69
CA LEU A 713 17.24 -14.46 -3.69
C LEU A 713 17.35 -15.04 -2.28
N MET A 714 16.80 -16.23 -2.02
CA MET A 714 16.88 -16.89 -0.72
C MET A 714 18.33 -17.22 -0.31
N ARG A 715 19.21 -17.52 -1.28
CA ARG A 715 20.64 -17.67 -1.01
C ARG A 715 21.33 -16.34 -0.70
N ALA A 716 20.93 -15.23 -1.34
CA ALA A 716 21.42 -13.90 -1.02
C ALA A 716 21.02 -13.45 0.40
N VAL A 717 19.81 -13.81 0.86
CA VAL A 717 19.36 -13.60 2.25
C VAL A 717 20.41 -14.11 3.25
N ARG A 718 20.90 -15.34 3.06
CA ARG A 718 21.91 -15.96 3.93
C ARG A 718 23.21 -15.14 4.01
N HIS A 719 23.62 -14.51 2.91
CA HIS A 719 24.82 -13.67 2.87
C HIS A 719 24.61 -12.33 3.58
N TYR A 720 23.42 -11.72 3.49
CA TYR A 720 23.09 -10.53 4.26
C TYR A 720 22.97 -10.81 5.76
N GLU A 721 22.40 -11.96 6.14
CA GLU A 721 22.42 -12.40 7.54
C GLU A 721 23.84 -12.62 8.05
N ARG A 722 24.71 -13.24 7.23
CA ARG A 722 26.13 -13.37 7.54
C ARG A 722 26.80 -12.01 7.71
N ALA A 723 26.48 -11.03 6.86
CA ALA A 723 26.99 -9.66 6.98
C ALA A 723 26.58 -9.01 8.31
N ALA A 724 25.30 -9.11 8.68
CA ALA A 724 24.81 -8.64 9.99
C ALA A 724 25.50 -9.37 11.15
N GLN A 725 25.77 -10.67 11.00
CA GLN A 725 26.53 -11.45 11.99
C GLN A 725 28.00 -10.99 12.13
N VAL A 726 28.68 -10.65 11.04
CA VAL A 726 30.04 -10.08 11.12
C VAL A 726 30.02 -8.80 11.97
N MET A 727 29.01 -7.95 11.78
CA MET A 727 28.83 -6.73 12.59
C MET A 727 28.59 -7.04 14.07
N VAL A 728 27.72 -8.01 14.41
CA VAL A 728 27.52 -8.46 15.79
C VAL A 728 28.85 -8.92 16.41
N SER A 729 29.69 -9.61 15.64
CA SER A 729 30.99 -10.08 16.12
C SER A 729 31.91 -8.94 16.49
N LEU A 730 31.97 -7.89 15.67
CA LEU A 730 32.74 -6.68 15.96
C LEU A 730 32.25 -6.00 17.24
N SER A 731 30.93 -5.89 17.42
CA SER A 731 30.34 -5.33 18.64
C SER A 731 30.73 -6.12 19.88
N VAL A 732 30.66 -7.45 19.84
CA VAL A 732 31.05 -8.31 20.98
C VAL A 732 32.56 -8.27 21.24
N LEU A 733 33.41 -8.21 20.20
CA LEU A 733 34.87 -8.15 20.40
C LEU A 733 35.29 -6.89 21.17
N THR A 734 34.48 -5.84 21.19
CA THR A 734 34.73 -4.69 22.10
C THR A 734 34.73 -5.08 23.58
N ALA A 735 34.02 -6.16 23.96
CA ALA A 735 34.01 -6.70 25.32
C ALA A 735 35.41 -7.15 25.80
N GLN A 736 36.33 -7.48 24.87
CA GLN A 736 37.73 -7.77 25.24
C GLN A 736 38.40 -6.59 25.95
N ARG A 737 38.01 -5.34 25.66
CA ARG A 737 38.53 -4.14 26.34
C ARG A 737 38.12 -4.05 27.81
N HIS A 738 37.03 -4.72 28.18
CA HIS A 738 36.48 -4.73 29.54
C HIS A 738 37.01 -5.88 30.39
N VAL A 739 37.77 -6.80 29.81
CA VAL A 739 38.50 -7.83 30.53
C VAL A 739 39.85 -7.23 30.88
N ALA A 740 40.10 -6.98 32.17
CA ALA A 740 41.37 -6.42 32.62
C ALA A 740 42.53 -7.31 32.14
N ALA A 741 43.50 -6.72 31.45
CA ALA A 741 44.79 -7.38 31.21
C ALA A 741 45.52 -7.45 32.55
N ALA A 742 45.15 -8.42 33.38
CA ALA A 742 45.86 -8.69 34.62
C ALA A 742 47.35 -8.94 34.26
N PRO A 743 48.30 -8.34 34.99
CA PRO A 743 49.71 -8.65 34.79
C PRO A 743 49.92 -10.17 34.87
N PRO A 744 50.87 -10.73 34.11
CA PRO A 744 51.08 -12.17 34.07
C PRO A 744 51.26 -12.68 35.51
N PRO A 745 50.44 -13.66 35.94
CA PRO A 745 50.44 -14.07 37.32
C PRO A 745 51.82 -14.65 37.69
N PRO A 746 52.30 -14.39 38.92
CA PRO A 746 53.58 -14.93 39.35
C PRO A 746 53.56 -16.45 39.28
N PRO A 747 54.71 -17.12 39.03
CA PRO A 747 54.77 -18.58 38.94
C PRO A 747 54.20 -19.31 40.16
N SER A 748 54.24 -18.67 41.34
CA SER A 748 53.68 -19.15 42.60
C SER A 748 52.14 -19.19 42.65
N ALA A 749 51.45 -18.44 41.79
CA ALA A 749 50.00 -18.47 41.67
C ALA A 749 49.49 -19.63 40.82
N ARG A 750 50.37 -20.33 40.08
CA ARG A 750 50.01 -21.46 39.23
C ARG A 750 49.78 -22.72 40.06
N ALA A 751 48.85 -23.57 39.64
CA ALA A 751 48.66 -24.87 40.27
C ALA A 751 49.93 -25.74 40.12
N PRO A 752 50.28 -26.58 41.12
CA PRO A 752 51.38 -27.54 41.00
C PRO A 752 51.23 -28.45 39.78
N LEU A 753 52.35 -28.86 39.17
CA LEU A 753 52.36 -29.85 38.09
C LEU A 753 51.63 -31.12 38.53
N GLY A 754 50.75 -31.63 37.66
CA GLY A 754 49.94 -32.83 37.92
C GLY A 754 48.68 -32.62 38.77
N SER A 755 48.52 -31.47 39.45
CA SER A 755 47.35 -31.20 40.30
C SER A 755 46.11 -30.79 39.50
N TRP A 756 44.96 -31.39 39.83
CA TRP A 756 43.68 -31.10 39.19
C TRP A 756 42.99 -29.91 39.84
N VAL A 757 42.65 -28.92 39.02
CA VAL A 757 41.65 -27.90 39.34
C VAL A 757 40.31 -28.38 38.82
N VAL A 758 39.28 -28.40 39.66
CA VAL A 758 37.93 -28.88 39.32
C VAL A 758 36.91 -27.76 39.53
N VAL A 759 36.07 -27.54 38.53
CA VAL A 759 34.99 -26.56 38.55
C VAL A 759 33.67 -27.24 38.19
N ASP A 760 32.76 -27.29 39.16
CA ASP A 760 31.40 -27.80 38.97
C ASP A 760 30.38 -26.65 39.02
N LEU A 761 29.55 -26.52 37.99
CA LEU A 761 28.55 -25.47 37.83
C LEU A 761 27.12 -26.04 37.69
N PRO A 762 26.10 -25.36 38.26
CA PRO A 762 24.70 -25.71 38.06
C PRO A 762 24.27 -25.45 36.60
N ALA A 763 23.16 -26.04 36.18
CA ALA A 763 22.48 -25.68 34.95
C ALA A 763 21.69 -24.37 35.12
N ARG A 764 21.09 -23.83 34.04
CA ARG A 764 20.20 -22.66 34.14
C ARG A 764 18.84 -22.90 33.48
N MET A 765 17.82 -22.20 33.97
CA MET A 765 16.52 -22.09 33.31
C MET A 765 16.09 -20.62 33.28
N ASP A 766 15.64 -20.16 32.12
CA ASP A 766 15.12 -18.81 31.95
C ASP A 766 13.62 -18.82 32.29
N PHE A 767 13.19 -17.97 33.23
CA PHE A 767 11.79 -17.81 33.62
C PHE A 767 11.06 -16.81 32.71
N ALA A 768 11.73 -15.69 32.40
CA ALA A 768 11.17 -14.61 31.60
C ALA A 768 12.27 -13.83 30.87
N GLY A 769 11.92 -13.25 29.73
CA GLY A 769 12.81 -12.37 28.96
C GLY A 769 13.81 -13.09 28.05
N GLY A 770 13.73 -14.42 27.92
CA GLY A 770 14.61 -15.18 27.03
C GLY A 770 14.70 -14.58 25.62
N TRP A 771 15.91 -14.55 25.06
CA TRP A 771 16.31 -13.92 23.79
C TRP A 771 16.49 -12.41 23.82
N THR A 772 15.98 -11.69 24.82
CA THR A 772 16.25 -10.23 24.92
C THR A 772 17.73 -9.94 25.17
N ASP A 773 18.46 -10.88 25.75
CA ASP A 773 19.91 -10.86 26.01
C ASP A 773 20.77 -11.34 24.82
N THR A 774 20.14 -11.75 23.72
CA THR A 774 20.85 -12.20 22.52
C THR A 774 21.01 -11.03 21.54
N PRO A 775 22.22 -10.74 21.04
CA PRO A 775 22.40 -9.79 19.95
C PRO A 775 21.60 -10.19 18.69
N PRO A 776 21.02 -9.25 17.93
CA PRO A 776 21.22 -7.80 18.05
C PRO A 776 20.34 -7.12 19.12
N ILE A 777 19.30 -7.78 19.64
CA ILE A 777 18.28 -7.20 20.53
C ILE A 777 18.94 -6.52 21.75
N THR A 778 19.85 -7.23 22.42
CA THR A 778 20.53 -6.72 23.62
C THR A 778 21.39 -5.47 23.36
N PHE A 779 21.93 -5.31 22.14
CA PHE A 779 22.75 -4.14 21.77
C PHE A 779 21.91 -2.97 21.26
N GLU A 780 20.75 -3.25 20.68
CA GLU A 780 19.85 -2.20 20.22
C GLU A 780 19.10 -1.55 21.36
N ARG A 781 18.67 -2.34 22.36
CA ARG A 781 17.69 -1.89 23.37
C ARG A 781 18.03 -2.27 24.79
N GLY A 782 19.12 -3.01 25.00
CA GLY A 782 19.33 -3.75 26.23
C GLY A 782 18.53 -5.04 26.26
N GLY A 783 18.94 -5.95 27.14
CA GLY A 783 18.26 -7.21 27.41
C GLY A 783 18.01 -7.37 28.90
N CYS A 784 16.93 -8.04 29.26
CA CYS A 784 16.64 -8.37 30.65
C CYS A 784 16.09 -9.80 30.71
N VAL A 785 16.86 -10.70 31.31
CA VAL A 785 16.45 -12.08 31.54
C VAL A 785 16.42 -12.34 33.03
N VAL A 786 15.31 -12.90 33.50
CA VAL A 786 15.21 -13.46 34.84
C VAL A 786 15.43 -14.96 34.73
N ASN A 787 16.53 -15.45 35.29
CA ASN A 787 16.91 -16.86 35.26
C ASN A 787 17.13 -17.43 36.66
N ILE A 788 17.24 -18.76 36.74
CA ILE A 788 17.56 -19.48 37.97
C ILE A 788 18.63 -20.54 37.71
N ALA A 789 19.53 -20.69 38.67
CA ALA A 789 20.50 -21.79 38.70
C ALA A 789 19.83 -23.07 39.23
N LEU A 790 20.01 -24.18 38.50
CA LEU A 790 19.38 -25.47 38.80
C LEU A 790 20.42 -26.54 39.12
N LEU A 791 20.20 -27.24 40.23
CA LEU A 791 20.79 -28.54 40.50
C LEU A 791 19.91 -29.61 39.85
N ILE A 792 20.52 -30.54 39.15
CA ILE A 792 19.83 -31.67 38.52
C ILE A 792 20.08 -32.89 39.39
N ASP A 793 19.03 -33.48 39.93
CA ASP A 793 19.10 -34.58 40.90
C ASP A 793 20.03 -34.28 42.09
N GLY A 794 19.99 -33.04 42.58
CA GLY A 794 20.82 -32.55 43.68
C GLY A 794 22.30 -32.32 43.33
N LYS A 795 22.69 -32.47 42.06
CA LYS A 795 24.08 -32.33 41.60
C LYS A 795 24.24 -31.18 40.62
N LYS A 796 25.48 -30.68 40.53
CA LYS A 796 25.91 -29.74 39.49
C LYS A 796 26.29 -30.54 38.25
N PRO A 797 25.55 -30.44 37.13
CA PRO A 797 25.67 -31.38 36.03
C PRO A 797 26.76 -31.00 35.02
N ILE A 798 27.47 -29.87 35.20
CA ILE A 798 28.47 -29.36 34.26
C ILE A 798 29.81 -29.27 34.99
N THR A 799 30.79 -30.04 34.52
CA THR A 799 32.11 -30.16 35.14
C THR A 799 33.22 -29.86 34.14
N ALA A 800 34.16 -29.02 34.54
CA ALA A 800 35.42 -28.79 33.84
C ALA A 800 36.59 -29.03 34.79
N ARG A 801 37.65 -29.68 34.32
CA ARG A 801 38.89 -29.92 35.06
C ARG A 801 40.08 -29.52 34.21
N ALA A 802 41.11 -28.96 34.84
CA ALA A 802 42.36 -28.64 34.16
C ALA A 802 43.55 -28.96 35.08
N ARG A 803 44.63 -29.48 34.50
CA ARG A 803 45.92 -29.64 35.19
C ARG A 803 47.08 -29.30 34.27
N ARG A 804 48.18 -28.88 34.86
CA ARG A 804 49.45 -28.69 34.16
C ARG A 804 50.18 -30.03 34.03
N ILE A 805 50.79 -30.28 32.87
CA ILE A 805 51.53 -31.52 32.57
C ILE A 805 52.95 -31.20 32.09
N GLU A 806 53.88 -32.16 32.24
CA GLU A 806 55.27 -31.98 31.83
C GLU A 806 55.47 -32.04 30.30
N ALA A 807 54.64 -32.84 29.61
CA ALA A 807 54.66 -32.91 28.16
C ALA A 807 54.19 -31.58 27.53
N TRP A 808 54.85 -31.13 26.48
CA TRP A 808 54.56 -29.86 25.78
C TRP A 808 53.41 -29.99 24.79
N GLU A 809 52.29 -30.54 25.24
CA GLU A 809 51.11 -30.83 24.44
C GLU A 809 49.84 -30.35 25.17
N VAL A 810 48.75 -30.26 24.42
CA VAL A 810 47.42 -30.01 24.97
C VAL A 810 46.58 -31.28 24.83
N VAL A 811 46.23 -31.89 25.95
CA VAL A 811 45.33 -33.05 26.00
C VAL A 811 43.92 -32.55 26.33
N ILE A 812 42.93 -32.98 25.55
CA ILE A 812 41.53 -32.58 25.67
C ILE A 812 40.67 -33.84 25.74
N ASP A 813 40.01 -34.03 26.89
CA ASP A 813 39.01 -35.08 27.10
C ASP A 813 37.61 -34.46 27.14
N VAL A 814 36.73 -34.88 26.24
CA VAL A 814 35.33 -34.44 26.19
C VAL A 814 34.43 -35.67 26.32
N GLY A 815 33.91 -35.93 27.52
CA GLY A 815 33.19 -37.18 27.78
C GLY A 815 34.10 -38.40 27.57
N GLU A 816 33.81 -39.21 26.55
CA GLU A 816 34.61 -40.39 26.15
C GLU A 816 35.63 -40.09 25.04
N GLU A 817 35.58 -38.90 24.42
CA GLU A 817 36.49 -38.52 23.34
C GLU A 817 37.82 -38.01 23.91
N HIS A 818 38.94 -38.55 23.40
CA HIS A 818 40.31 -38.19 23.78
C HIS A 818 41.05 -37.58 22.59
N THR A 819 41.53 -36.34 22.73
CA THR A 819 42.24 -35.61 21.67
C THR A 819 43.56 -35.06 22.20
N VAL A 820 44.66 -35.28 21.48
CA VAL A 820 45.98 -34.71 21.80
C VAL A 820 46.40 -33.76 20.70
N CYS A 821 46.62 -32.49 21.04
CA CYS A 821 47.10 -31.47 20.14
C CYS A 821 48.61 -31.26 20.36
N THR A 822 49.38 -31.52 19.31
CA THR A 822 50.85 -31.37 19.31
C THR A 822 51.34 -30.33 18.32
N GLN A 823 50.52 -29.99 17.31
CA GLN A 823 50.82 -28.99 16.30
C GLN A 823 49.81 -27.84 16.36
N LEU A 824 50.23 -26.66 15.88
CA LEU A 824 49.35 -25.48 15.81
C LEU A 824 48.11 -25.73 14.94
N GLY A 825 48.25 -26.55 13.89
CA GLY A 825 47.17 -26.96 13.00
C GLY A 825 46.04 -27.74 13.70
N ASP A 826 46.35 -28.47 14.78
CA ASP A 826 45.36 -29.26 15.54
C ASP A 826 44.32 -28.36 16.26
N LEU A 827 44.63 -27.07 16.40
CA LEU A 827 43.79 -26.05 17.02
C LEU A 827 43.04 -25.18 15.99
N SER A 828 43.31 -25.36 14.70
CA SER A 828 42.74 -24.53 13.62
C SER A 828 41.23 -24.75 13.42
N ASP A 829 40.72 -25.92 13.82
CA ASP A 829 39.32 -26.32 13.76
C ASP A 829 38.50 -25.88 15.00
N HIS A 830 39.06 -25.07 15.92
CA HIS A 830 38.36 -24.50 17.10
C HIS A 830 36.97 -23.91 16.77
N ALA A 831 36.89 -23.40 15.55
CA ALA A 831 35.78 -22.86 14.82
C ALA A 831 34.61 -23.81 14.51
N GLN A 832 34.85 -25.12 14.59
CA GLN A 832 33.95 -26.16 14.15
C GLN A 832 33.37 -26.90 15.38
N PRO A 833 32.21 -26.54 15.93
CA PRO A 833 31.61 -27.21 17.09
C PRO A 833 31.28 -28.71 17.03
N LEU A 834 31.58 -29.41 15.92
CA LEU A 834 31.56 -30.87 15.85
C LEU A 834 32.98 -31.45 15.89
N ALA A 835 34.01 -30.60 15.79
CA ALA A 835 35.38 -30.99 15.98
C ALA A 835 35.61 -31.34 17.46
N PRO A 836 36.35 -32.42 17.74
CA PRO A 836 36.69 -32.81 19.09
C PRO A 836 37.34 -31.65 19.85
N GLY A 837 36.82 -31.32 21.03
CA GLY A 837 37.38 -30.27 21.88
C GLY A 837 37.24 -28.83 21.38
N ALA A 838 36.43 -28.53 20.36
CA ALA A 838 36.34 -27.20 19.74
C ALA A 838 36.17 -26.03 20.73
N LEU A 839 35.33 -26.21 21.76
CA LEU A 839 35.12 -25.20 22.80
C LEU A 839 36.39 -24.98 23.65
N VAL A 840 37.12 -26.05 23.98
CA VAL A 840 38.38 -25.97 24.73
C VAL A 840 39.44 -25.26 23.88
N LYS A 841 39.60 -25.65 22.61
CA LYS A 841 40.51 -24.99 21.66
C LYS A 841 40.23 -23.49 21.57
N THR A 842 38.95 -23.13 21.52
CA THR A 842 38.53 -21.73 21.51
C THR A 842 38.92 -20.97 22.79
N VAL A 843 38.72 -21.57 23.96
CA VAL A 843 39.09 -20.96 25.24
C VAL A 843 40.61 -20.74 25.32
N LEU A 844 41.42 -21.67 24.80
CA LEU A 844 42.88 -21.53 24.76
C LEU A 844 43.33 -20.34 23.90
N LEU A 845 42.73 -20.19 22.72
CA LEU A 845 42.98 -19.06 21.82
C LEU A 845 42.53 -17.74 22.44
N TYR A 846 41.34 -17.72 23.04
CA TYR A 846 40.81 -16.54 23.72
C TYR A 846 41.70 -16.08 24.89
N MET A 847 42.19 -17.01 25.71
CA MET A 847 43.08 -16.70 26.83
C MET A 847 44.49 -16.27 26.38
N GLY A 848 44.78 -16.28 25.07
CA GLY A 848 46.09 -15.96 24.52
C GLY A 848 47.17 -16.96 24.94
N LEU A 849 46.78 -18.20 25.27
CA LEU A 849 47.71 -19.28 25.57
C LEU A 849 48.33 -19.85 24.29
N VAL A 850 47.58 -19.75 23.19
CA VAL A 850 48.01 -20.11 21.85
C VAL A 850 47.52 -19.04 20.86
N SER A 851 48.34 -18.72 19.87
CA SER A 851 48.01 -17.84 18.75
C SER A 851 48.30 -18.55 17.43
N LEU A 852 47.26 -18.68 16.59
CA LEU A 852 47.38 -19.30 15.26
C LEU A 852 48.15 -18.45 14.25
N SER A 853 48.30 -17.15 14.50
CA SER A 853 49.01 -16.20 13.63
C SER A 853 50.48 -16.00 14.00
N SER A 854 50.96 -16.67 15.06
CA SER A 854 52.36 -16.61 15.46
C SER A 854 53.23 -17.49 14.56
N ALA A 855 54.48 -17.07 14.33
CA ALA A 855 55.49 -17.89 13.64
C ALA A 855 56.05 -19.03 14.53
N GLN A 856 55.76 -19.00 15.84
CA GLN A 856 56.21 -19.99 16.81
C GLN A 856 55.35 -21.25 16.76
N ASP A 857 55.96 -22.42 16.97
CA ASP A 857 55.22 -23.67 17.07
C ASP A 857 54.43 -23.79 18.39
N LEU A 858 53.54 -24.78 18.50
CA LEU A 858 52.70 -24.95 19.69
C LEU A 858 53.55 -25.15 20.96
N ARG A 859 54.66 -25.88 20.85
CA ARG A 859 55.56 -26.19 21.97
C ARG A 859 56.21 -24.93 22.53
N GLU A 860 56.74 -24.08 21.66
CA GLU A 860 57.36 -22.80 22.01
C GLU A 860 56.36 -21.87 22.69
N GLN A 861 55.13 -21.80 22.17
CA GLN A 861 54.06 -20.99 22.76
C GLN A 861 53.66 -21.49 24.16
N LEU A 862 53.49 -22.81 24.35
CA LEU A 862 53.21 -23.40 25.65
C LEU A 862 54.37 -23.18 26.64
N GLN A 863 55.61 -23.26 26.18
CA GLN A 863 56.79 -23.01 27.01
C GLN A 863 56.87 -21.56 27.49
N GLN A 864 56.56 -20.60 26.63
CA GLN A 864 56.57 -19.17 26.96
C GLN A 864 55.36 -18.77 27.81
N ALA A 865 54.15 -19.25 27.48
CA ALA A 865 52.92 -18.85 28.15
C ALA A 865 52.72 -19.58 29.50
N LEU A 866 52.98 -20.88 29.55
CA LEU A 866 52.59 -21.77 30.66
C LEU A 866 53.79 -22.39 31.38
N GLY A 867 54.91 -22.57 30.70
CA GLY A 867 56.05 -23.34 31.19
C GLY A 867 55.69 -24.80 31.50
N SER A 868 54.62 -25.30 30.88
CA SER A 868 54.11 -26.68 30.96
C SER A 868 53.12 -26.92 29.80
N GLY A 869 52.78 -28.17 29.50
CA GLY A 869 51.55 -28.46 28.75
C GLY A 869 50.31 -28.39 29.63
N LEU A 870 49.17 -28.73 29.03
CA LEU A 870 47.86 -28.65 29.68
C LEU A 870 47.01 -29.89 29.39
N HIS A 871 46.39 -30.45 30.41
CA HIS A 871 45.36 -31.48 30.26
C HIS A 871 44.02 -30.94 30.75
N VAL A 872 43.02 -30.89 29.86
CA VAL A 872 41.68 -30.36 30.11
C VAL A 872 40.66 -31.47 29.94
N VAL A 873 39.76 -31.62 30.91
CA VAL A 873 38.64 -32.57 30.88
C VAL A 873 37.35 -31.78 31.00
N CYS A 874 36.38 -32.00 30.12
CA CYS A 874 35.04 -31.47 30.28
C CYS A 874 33.98 -32.57 30.12
N ALA A 875 32.97 -32.54 30.99
CA ALA A 875 31.92 -33.54 31.04
C ALA A 875 30.60 -32.90 31.49
N THR A 876 29.48 -33.43 30.99
CA THR A 876 28.15 -33.06 31.47
C THR A 876 27.22 -34.26 31.50
N SER A 877 26.32 -34.31 32.50
CA SER A 877 25.26 -35.31 32.57
C SER A 877 23.98 -34.89 31.83
N LEU A 878 23.99 -33.72 31.18
CA LEU A 878 22.85 -33.21 30.40
C LEU A 878 23.00 -33.59 28.92
N PRO A 879 21.90 -33.96 28.24
CA PRO A 879 21.92 -34.19 26.80
C PRO A 879 22.21 -32.88 26.05
N GLN A 880 22.87 -33.02 24.90
CA GLN A 880 23.08 -31.92 23.97
C GLN A 880 21.72 -31.37 23.50
N GLY A 881 21.59 -30.05 23.44
CA GLY A 881 20.33 -29.41 23.03
C GLY A 881 19.25 -29.32 24.12
N SER A 882 19.57 -29.60 25.39
CA SER A 882 18.63 -29.50 26.52
C SER A 882 18.02 -28.10 26.75
N GLY A 883 18.53 -27.05 26.11
CA GLY A 883 18.07 -25.67 26.31
C GLY A 883 18.51 -25.03 27.65
N LEU A 884 19.19 -25.78 28.53
CA LEU A 884 19.59 -25.35 29.88
C LEU A 884 20.92 -24.56 29.93
N GLY A 885 21.35 -23.97 28.81
CA GLY A 885 22.57 -23.16 28.73
C GLY A 885 23.90 -23.92 28.84
N THR A 886 23.91 -25.24 28.66
CA THR A 886 25.06 -26.14 28.92
C THR A 886 26.37 -25.68 28.27
N SER A 887 26.35 -25.30 26.98
CA SER A 887 27.57 -24.90 26.26
C SER A 887 28.18 -23.59 26.78
N SER A 888 27.36 -22.61 27.16
CA SER A 888 27.83 -21.32 27.67
C SER A 888 28.35 -21.43 29.10
N ILE A 889 27.68 -22.22 29.92
CA ILE A 889 28.12 -22.51 31.29
C ILE A 889 29.42 -23.33 31.25
N MET A 890 29.54 -24.29 30.33
CA MET A 890 30.79 -25.04 30.12
C MET A 890 31.95 -24.13 29.72
N ALA A 891 31.73 -23.13 28.85
CA ALA A 891 32.76 -22.15 28.51
C ALA A 891 33.24 -21.38 29.76
N GLY A 892 32.32 -20.97 30.63
CA GLY A 892 32.65 -20.33 31.91
C GLY A 892 33.39 -21.26 32.87
N ALA A 893 33.01 -22.54 32.93
CA ALA A 893 33.69 -23.55 33.73
C ALA A 893 35.13 -23.78 33.25
N LEU A 894 35.34 -23.85 31.93
CA LEU A 894 36.65 -23.99 31.30
C LEU A 894 37.54 -22.77 31.56
N LEU A 895 37.01 -21.55 31.41
CA LEU A 895 37.74 -20.32 31.71
C LEU A 895 38.20 -20.27 33.16
N LYS A 896 37.35 -20.68 34.12
CA LYS A 896 37.73 -20.78 35.54
C LYS A 896 38.74 -21.89 35.81
N ALA A 897 38.52 -23.10 35.27
CA ALA A 897 39.40 -24.25 35.53
C ALA A 897 40.80 -24.03 34.95
N ILE A 898 40.87 -23.62 33.68
CA ILE A 898 42.13 -23.32 33.00
C ILE A 898 42.77 -22.08 33.64
N GLY A 899 42.01 -21.03 33.92
CA GLY A 899 42.47 -19.84 34.62
C GLY A 899 43.18 -20.16 35.92
N ALA A 900 42.51 -20.88 36.83
CA ALA A 900 43.09 -21.26 38.11
C ALA A 900 44.30 -22.21 37.96
N ALA A 901 44.32 -23.11 36.97
CA ALA A 901 45.49 -23.95 36.71
C ALA A 901 46.74 -23.11 36.37
N ILE A 902 46.56 -21.97 35.71
CA ILE A 902 47.63 -21.08 35.23
C ILE A 902 47.82 -19.83 36.10
N GLY A 903 47.11 -19.76 37.22
CA GLY A 903 47.17 -18.64 38.18
C GLY A 903 46.44 -17.37 37.76
N ARG A 904 45.53 -17.43 36.78
CA ARG A 904 44.65 -16.32 36.40
C ARG A 904 43.27 -16.49 37.05
N ASP A 905 42.80 -15.43 37.69
CA ASP A 905 41.42 -15.37 38.19
C ASP A 905 40.58 -14.40 37.35
N PHE A 906 39.29 -14.69 37.22
CA PHE A 906 38.34 -13.85 36.49
C PHE A 906 37.25 -13.40 37.45
N ASP A 907 37.10 -12.09 37.63
CA ASP A 907 35.94 -11.55 38.32
C ASP A 907 34.65 -11.88 37.54
N PRO A 908 33.48 -11.89 38.19
CA PRO A 908 32.23 -12.27 37.54
C PRO A 908 31.90 -11.49 36.26
N ARG A 909 32.22 -10.19 36.19
CA ARG A 909 31.95 -9.36 35.00
C ARG A 909 32.91 -9.70 33.87
N SER A 910 34.21 -9.87 34.16
CA SER A 910 35.18 -10.31 33.17
C SER A 910 34.87 -11.72 32.64
N LEU A 911 34.38 -12.61 33.51
CA LEU A 911 33.98 -13.96 33.11
C LEU A 911 32.77 -13.94 32.17
N ALA A 912 31.76 -13.11 32.45
CA ALA A 912 30.59 -12.97 31.57
C ALA A 912 30.99 -12.48 30.16
N HIS A 913 31.84 -11.45 30.08
CA HIS A 913 32.39 -10.97 28.82
C HIS A 913 33.26 -12.00 28.10
N ALA A 914 34.08 -12.75 28.85
CA ALA A 914 34.92 -13.81 28.30
C ALA A 914 34.10 -14.96 27.70
N VAL A 915 33.00 -15.36 28.36
CA VAL A 915 32.08 -16.37 27.86
C VAL A 915 31.41 -15.92 26.56
N LEU A 916 30.99 -14.65 26.48
CA LEU A 916 30.40 -14.06 25.28
C LEU A 916 31.39 -14.13 24.10
N VAL A 917 32.65 -13.72 24.30
CA VAL A 917 33.69 -13.75 23.25
C VAL A 917 34.11 -15.16 22.87
N ALA A 918 34.29 -16.07 23.84
CA ALA A 918 34.61 -17.47 23.56
C ALA A 918 33.48 -18.17 22.79
N ARG A 919 32.21 -17.87 23.11
CA ARG A 919 31.07 -18.38 22.33
C ARG A 919 31.12 -17.88 20.89
N LEU A 920 31.53 -16.63 20.68
CA LEU A 920 31.74 -16.12 19.33
C LEU A 920 32.85 -16.85 18.59
N LEU A 921 34.03 -16.98 19.18
CA LEU A 921 35.15 -17.64 18.51
C LEU A 921 34.85 -19.11 18.17
N SER A 922 34.02 -19.79 18.97
CA SER A 922 33.61 -21.18 18.73
C SER A 922 32.50 -21.32 17.68
N VAL A 923 31.65 -20.30 17.48
CA VAL A 923 30.49 -20.37 16.56
C VAL A 923 30.68 -19.52 15.29
N TRP A 924 31.58 -18.54 15.29
CA TRP A 924 31.60 -17.40 14.34
C TRP A 924 32.90 -17.29 13.55
N SER A 925 33.78 -18.28 13.66
CA SER A 925 34.91 -18.41 12.75
C SER A 925 34.44 -18.47 11.28
N PRO A 926 35.26 -18.04 10.30
CA PRO A 926 35.00 -18.18 8.87
C PRO A 926 34.62 -19.61 8.42
N TRP A 927 34.78 -20.62 9.29
CA TRP A 927 34.42 -22.01 9.04
C TRP A 927 33.02 -22.43 9.49
N ARG A 928 32.13 -21.53 9.93
CA ARG A 928 30.73 -21.90 10.23
C ARG A 928 29.64 -20.98 9.71
N ASP A 929 28.57 -21.70 9.37
CA ASP A 929 27.39 -21.36 8.59
C ASP A 929 26.15 -21.84 9.35
N LEU A 930 25.86 -21.22 10.50
CA LEU A 930 24.58 -21.43 11.18
C LEU A 930 23.66 -20.26 10.85
N ALA A 931 23.03 -20.32 9.68
CA ALA A 931 21.79 -19.60 9.48
C ALA A 931 20.68 -20.30 10.27
N SER A 932 19.98 -19.51 11.09
CA SER A 932 18.64 -19.76 11.64
C SER A 932 18.41 -20.96 12.60
N THR A 933 19.21 -21.15 13.65
CA THR A 933 18.68 -21.88 14.82
C THR A 933 18.66 -20.97 16.04
N GLY A 934 17.48 -20.86 16.67
CA GLY A 934 17.26 -20.29 18.00
C GLY A 934 17.97 -21.08 19.12
N ALA A 935 19.16 -21.62 18.85
CA ALA A 935 20.04 -22.31 19.77
C ALA A 935 20.98 -21.36 20.52
N ALA A 936 20.90 -20.05 20.24
CA ALA A 936 21.44 -19.01 21.10
C ALA A 936 20.51 -18.81 22.31
N GLY A 937 20.38 -19.84 23.15
CA GLY A 937 19.88 -19.66 24.51
C GLY A 937 20.70 -18.58 25.20
N GLY A 938 20.01 -17.75 25.99
CA GLY A 938 20.49 -16.50 26.57
C GLY A 938 21.93 -16.41 27.09
N VAL A 939 22.47 -15.20 27.10
CA VAL A 939 23.77 -14.82 27.64
C VAL A 939 23.60 -14.21 29.03
N ALA A 940 24.16 -14.93 30.02
CA ALA A 940 24.58 -14.45 31.34
C ALA A 940 23.54 -13.77 32.25
N GLY A 941 23.17 -14.50 33.31
CA GLY A 941 23.00 -13.98 34.68
C GLY A 941 24.01 -14.68 35.58
#